data_AF-A0A0F7KKN6-F1
#
_entry.id   AF-A0A0F7KKN6-F1
#
_cell.length_a   1.000
_cell.length_b   1.000
_cell.length_c   1.000
_cell.angle_alpha   90.00
_cell.angle_beta   90.00
_cell.angle_gamma   90.00
#
_symmetry.space_group_name_H-M   'P 1'
#
loop_
_entity.id
_entity.type
_entity.pdbx_description
1 polymer ?
#
loop_
_entity_poly.entity_id
_entity_poly.type
_entity_poly.pdbx_seq_one_letter_code
_entity_poly.pdbx_strand_id
1 'polypeptide(L)'
;MKILKPGQNCWCVETADRIAFLVDGAAYFRAFRATALRAKRSLLILSWDIYSDLLLVRNGEDDGQPKTLRLLLNYLAESEPEFLAYVLDWDFIALYGMDREWLPVYQLDWRTHRRVHFWLDDCHPIWASHHQKVIVADDTVAFCGGLDLTRGRWDTPEHKADDLRRDEGNGPSAPYHDVQLMVAGPVARSLSKLVRDRWQRACRYTIPSHPPRSVAELWPDDVSVDVENVRVAIARTEPAHQGCTEIREVERLYLDAIAAAQRSIYIENQYLTSAVICDALARRLKEPEGPEVVIVTGKSTCGWLSQVTMDVLRTKFAHKLQQRDHKKRLRLLYPEVPELGDNNIIVHSKIMVVDDIFVRIGSSNLNNRSMGIDTECDLAFESEGREDICTAIAGFRNRLLAEHLGVEPQQIAQATANLGSLTRAIDALSGSGRTLRPVPLLLEVPEVVEELVSETTLVDPEEPIDPDRLVEQFVYEEERPPARRRVIVWIIILLFLAALAAMWRWTPLSEYLDYETLLLALGAFAELPAAPLLAIVGVTILGLMMFPITLLIIVTIMAFGPFTGFICAFAGSLGCALAGYGVGAYLGRNVVYRIGNGRLNRISLRLAKQGMLAVIFFRVVPIAPYTITNVVAGASHIKLKDFFWGTVIGMWPGIAAITLFTDRIHAMLVEPSWKSGIMLALVFGGIALIGYGLVTWLKRRVGIQSKTEKGLNR
;
A
#
# COMPACT_ATOMS: atom_id res chain seq x y z
N MET A 1 -36.04 10.69 -5.07
CA MET A 1 -35.15 10.82 -6.25
C MET A 1 -34.43 9.51 -6.41
N LYS A 2 -34.37 8.93 -7.62
CA LYS A 2 -33.66 7.66 -7.83
C LYS A 2 -32.15 7.91 -7.81
N ILE A 3 -31.42 7.22 -6.94
CA ILE A 3 -29.97 7.41 -6.80
C ILE A 3 -29.25 6.59 -7.87
N LEU A 4 -29.65 5.34 -8.09
CA LEU A 4 -28.95 4.44 -9.00
C LEU A 4 -29.29 4.73 -10.47
N LYS A 5 -28.25 5.03 -11.26
CA LYS A 5 -28.34 5.40 -12.68
C LYS A 5 -27.33 4.57 -13.50
N PRO A 6 -27.76 3.40 -14.03
CA PRO A 6 -26.93 2.57 -14.89
C PRO A 6 -26.32 3.36 -16.05
N GLY A 7 -25.04 3.14 -16.34
CA GLY A 7 -24.27 3.86 -17.35
C GLY A 7 -23.83 5.27 -16.96
N GLN A 8 -24.16 5.75 -15.75
CA GLN A 8 -23.72 7.05 -15.24
C GLN A 8 -22.93 6.93 -13.94
N ASN A 9 -23.55 6.34 -12.91
CA ASN A 9 -22.95 6.18 -11.58
C ASN A 9 -22.83 4.71 -11.16
N CYS A 10 -23.21 3.78 -12.03
CA CYS A 10 -22.95 2.37 -11.89
C CYS A 10 -22.90 1.72 -13.28
N TRP A 11 -22.16 0.63 -13.40
CA TRP A 11 -22.03 -0.13 -14.63
C TRP A 11 -23.36 -0.78 -15.02
N CYS A 12 -23.97 -1.48 -14.08
CA CYS A 12 -25.23 -2.20 -14.25
C CYS A 12 -26.00 -2.26 -12.94
N VAL A 13 -27.29 -2.59 -13.02
CA VAL A 13 -28.15 -2.86 -11.86
C VAL A 13 -28.87 -4.17 -12.06
N GLU A 14 -28.47 -5.18 -11.29
CA GLU A 14 -28.94 -6.56 -11.36
C GLU A 14 -29.81 -6.91 -10.15
N THR A 15 -30.62 -7.96 -10.26
CA THR A 15 -31.31 -8.51 -9.08
C THR A 15 -30.34 -9.35 -8.24
N ALA A 16 -30.39 -9.16 -6.93
CA ALA A 16 -29.84 -10.09 -5.94
C ALA A 16 -31.00 -10.85 -5.31
N ASP A 17 -30.95 -12.17 -5.38
CA ASP A 17 -31.98 -13.05 -4.81
C ASP A 17 -31.86 -13.03 -3.27
N ARG A 18 -30.63 -13.03 -2.76
CA ARG A 18 -30.28 -12.95 -1.34
C ARG A 18 -29.09 -12.03 -1.13
N ILE A 19 -29.10 -11.29 -0.02
CA ILE A 19 -27.99 -10.46 0.46
C ILE A 19 -27.76 -10.74 1.95
N ALA A 20 -26.50 -10.81 2.36
CA ALA A 20 -26.08 -10.79 3.76
C ALA A 20 -24.96 -9.78 3.99
N PHE A 21 -25.04 -9.03 5.09
CA PHE A 21 -23.99 -8.15 5.57
C PHE A 21 -23.07 -8.92 6.51
N LEU A 22 -21.83 -9.18 6.07
CA LEU A 22 -20.83 -9.88 6.87
C LEU A 22 -19.92 -8.85 7.53
N VAL A 23 -20.13 -8.63 8.82
CA VAL A 23 -19.35 -7.70 9.64
C VAL A 23 -18.14 -8.44 10.22
N ASP A 24 -16.97 -7.87 9.99
CA ASP A 24 -15.64 -8.37 10.32
C ASP A 24 -15.20 -9.67 9.62
N GLY A 25 -13.90 -9.92 9.69
CA GLY A 25 -13.27 -11.06 9.02
C GLY A 25 -13.74 -12.43 9.52
N ALA A 26 -14.18 -12.56 10.78
CA ALA A 26 -14.67 -13.84 11.28
C ALA A 26 -15.97 -14.29 10.60
N ALA A 27 -16.93 -13.38 10.39
CA ALA A 27 -18.17 -13.69 9.68
C ALA A 27 -17.88 -13.96 8.20
N TYR A 28 -17.04 -13.12 7.59
CA TYR A 28 -16.67 -13.25 6.18
C TYR A 28 -15.94 -14.56 5.88
N PHE A 29 -14.85 -14.88 6.59
CA PHE A 29 -14.03 -16.05 6.27
C PHE A 29 -14.78 -17.36 6.53
N ARG A 30 -15.65 -17.41 7.55
CA ARG A 30 -16.54 -18.56 7.77
C ARG A 30 -17.53 -18.74 6.61
N ALA A 31 -18.24 -17.68 6.24
CA ALA A 31 -19.23 -17.72 5.16
C ALA A 31 -18.57 -18.07 3.81
N PHE A 32 -17.40 -17.50 3.53
CA PHE A 32 -16.60 -17.83 2.35
C PHE A 32 -16.22 -19.30 2.33
N ARG A 33 -15.64 -19.84 3.42
CA ARG A 33 -15.27 -21.25 3.51
C ARG A 33 -16.48 -22.17 3.30
N ALA A 34 -17.60 -21.89 3.97
CA ALA A 34 -18.81 -22.67 3.87
C ALA A 34 -19.42 -22.64 2.45
N THR A 35 -19.28 -21.52 1.74
CA THR A 35 -19.72 -21.39 0.33
C THR A 35 -18.77 -22.13 -0.60
N ALA A 36 -17.46 -21.98 -0.41
CA ALA A 36 -16.43 -22.62 -1.24
C ALA A 36 -16.50 -24.15 -1.15
N LEU A 37 -16.75 -24.72 0.04
CA LEU A 37 -16.96 -26.16 0.22
C LEU A 37 -18.18 -26.71 -0.55
N ARG A 38 -19.15 -25.87 -0.90
CA ARG A 38 -20.33 -26.22 -1.70
C ARG A 38 -20.12 -25.99 -3.21
N ALA A 39 -19.06 -25.29 -3.61
CA ALA A 39 -18.73 -25.03 -5.00
C ALA A 39 -18.27 -26.30 -5.72
N LYS A 40 -18.68 -26.46 -6.99
CA LYS A 40 -18.40 -27.66 -7.79
C LYS A 40 -17.78 -27.35 -9.15
N ARG A 41 -17.85 -26.09 -9.61
CA ARG A 41 -17.46 -25.68 -10.96
C ARG A 41 -16.31 -24.70 -10.94
N SER A 42 -16.44 -23.61 -10.20
CA SER A 42 -15.40 -22.59 -10.22
C SER A 42 -15.37 -21.72 -8.99
N LEU A 43 -14.17 -21.28 -8.62
CA LEU A 43 -13.96 -20.20 -7.67
C LEU A 43 -13.07 -19.13 -8.32
N LEU A 44 -13.61 -17.92 -8.45
CA LEU A 44 -12.93 -16.78 -9.03
C LEU A 44 -12.60 -15.79 -7.91
N ILE A 45 -11.35 -15.36 -7.78
CA ILE A 45 -10.88 -14.49 -6.70
C ILE A 45 -10.10 -13.32 -7.32
N LEU A 46 -10.53 -12.10 -7.02
CA LEU A 46 -9.79 -10.86 -7.18
C LEU A 46 -9.35 -10.39 -5.80
N SER A 47 -8.07 -10.07 -5.65
CA SER A 47 -7.50 -9.58 -4.39
C SER A 47 -6.47 -8.47 -4.61
N TRP A 48 -6.39 -7.56 -3.63
CA TRP A 48 -5.25 -6.64 -3.52
C TRP A 48 -4.06 -7.31 -2.87
N ASP A 49 -4.34 -8.23 -1.94
CA ASP A 49 -3.38 -9.05 -1.24
C ASP A 49 -4.02 -10.40 -0.88
N ILE A 50 -3.24 -11.46 -0.83
CA ILE A 50 -3.73 -12.79 -0.49
C ILE A 50 -2.70 -13.54 0.33
N TYR A 51 -3.10 -14.35 1.31
CA TYR A 51 -2.16 -15.17 2.07
C TYR A 51 -2.52 -16.64 1.95
N SER A 52 -1.59 -17.45 1.42
CA SER A 52 -1.84 -18.84 1.05
C SER A 52 -2.29 -19.69 2.26
N ASP A 53 -1.62 -19.53 3.40
CA ASP A 53 -1.88 -20.27 4.63
C ASP A 53 -2.82 -19.51 5.59
N LEU A 54 -3.64 -18.59 5.08
CA LEU A 54 -4.65 -17.91 5.88
C LEU A 54 -5.60 -18.92 6.53
N LEU A 55 -5.67 -18.92 7.86
CA LEU A 55 -6.68 -19.64 8.62
C LEU A 55 -8.05 -18.97 8.47
N LEU A 56 -8.95 -19.64 7.75
CA LEU A 56 -10.31 -19.17 7.47
C LEU A 56 -11.25 -19.30 8.67
N VAL A 57 -10.99 -20.30 9.53
CA VAL A 57 -11.79 -20.60 10.73
C VAL A 57 -10.88 -20.84 11.92
N ARG A 58 -11.24 -20.28 13.08
CA ARG A 58 -10.36 -20.22 14.28
C ARG A 58 -11.03 -20.68 15.58
N ASN A 59 -12.33 -20.97 15.56
CA ASN A 59 -13.11 -21.30 16.76
C ASN A 59 -13.14 -22.79 17.10
N GLY A 60 -12.08 -23.55 16.76
CA GLY A 60 -12.05 -24.99 17.03
C GLY A 60 -13.06 -25.80 16.20
N GLU A 61 -13.52 -25.26 15.07
CA GLU A 61 -14.29 -25.99 14.06
C GLU A 61 -13.38 -27.08 13.47
N ASP A 62 -13.36 -28.25 14.12
CA ASP A 62 -12.67 -29.46 13.65
C ASP A 62 -13.67 -30.38 12.96
N ASP A 63 -14.25 -29.85 11.89
CA ASP A 63 -15.25 -30.51 11.05
C ASP A 63 -14.61 -31.47 10.01
N GLY A 64 -13.31 -31.75 10.16
CA GLY A 64 -12.52 -32.58 9.23
C GLY A 64 -12.29 -31.93 7.86
N GLN A 65 -12.67 -30.66 7.67
CA GLN A 65 -12.53 -29.93 6.41
C GLN A 65 -11.32 -28.99 6.43
N PRO A 66 -10.76 -28.62 5.26
CA PRO A 66 -9.58 -27.76 5.18
C PRO A 66 -9.75 -26.42 5.92
N LYS A 67 -8.73 -26.02 6.69
CA LYS A 67 -8.78 -24.80 7.52
C LYS A 67 -8.05 -23.61 6.91
N THR A 68 -7.08 -23.85 6.03
CA THR A 68 -6.35 -22.79 5.32
C THR A 68 -6.85 -22.62 3.89
N LEU A 69 -6.66 -21.43 3.33
CA LEU A 69 -7.05 -21.12 1.95
C LEU A 69 -6.41 -22.08 0.94
N ARG A 70 -5.10 -22.30 1.01
CA ARG A 70 -4.38 -23.23 0.13
C ARG A 70 -4.92 -24.65 0.21
N LEU A 71 -5.11 -25.18 1.42
CA LEU A 71 -5.64 -26.54 1.61
C LEU A 71 -7.07 -26.66 1.07
N LEU A 72 -7.91 -25.62 1.24
CA LEU A 72 -9.26 -25.59 0.71
C LEU A 72 -9.28 -25.67 -0.82
N LEU A 73 -8.47 -24.86 -1.50
CA LEU A 73 -8.41 -24.87 -2.96
C LEU A 73 -7.90 -26.20 -3.52
N ASN A 74 -6.88 -26.79 -2.89
CA ASN A 74 -6.37 -28.10 -3.28
C ASN A 74 -7.38 -29.21 -3.03
N TYR A 75 -8.04 -29.20 -1.87
CA TYR A 75 -9.11 -30.14 -1.56
C TYR A 75 -10.25 -30.06 -2.56
N LEU A 76 -10.71 -28.85 -2.91
CA LEU A 76 -11.76 -28.66 -3.91
C LEU A 76 -11.33 -29.15 -5.29
N ALA A 77 -10.11 -28.84 -5.71
CA ALA A 77 -9.57 -29.38 -6.94
C ALA A 77 -9.59 -30.92 -6.89
N GLU A 78 -9.02 -31.55 -5.86
CA GLU A 78 -8.93 -33.01 -5.75
C GLU A 78 -10.29 -33.71 -5.68
N SER A 79 -11.22 -33.18 -4.87
CA SER A 79 -12.53 -33.78 -4.62
C SER A 79 -13.54 -33.57 -5.75
N GLU A 80 -13.42 -32.47 -6.51
CA GLU A 80 -14.37 -32.11 -7.56
C GLU A 80 -13.72 -32.14 -8.95
N PRO A 81 -14.01 -33.15 -9.79
CA PRO A 81 -13.34 -33.34 -11.08
C PRO A 81 -13.45 -32.14 -12.04
N GLU A 82 -14.53 -31.38 -11.96
CA GLU A 82 -14.83 -30.25 -12.84
C GLU A 82 -14.47 -28.88 -12.23
N PHE A 83 -13.96 -28.84 -11.00
CA PHE A 83 -13.65 -27.60 -10.30
C PHE A 83 -12.37 -26.93 -10.82
N LEU A 84 -12.44 -25.60 -11.00
CA LEU A 84 -11.33 -24.75 -11.38
C LEU A 84 -11.26 -23.51 -10.47
N ALA A 85 -10.08 -23.22 -9.91
CA ALA A 85 -9.85 -21.99 -9.15
C ALA A 85 -9.01 -21.00 -9.95
N TYR A 86 -9.40 -19.73 -9.95
CA TYR A 86 -8.70 -18.64 -10.61
C TYR A 86 -8.49 -17.50 -9.62
N VAL A 87 -7.24 -17.18 -9.35
CA VAL A 87 -6.85 -16.17 -8.37
C VAL A 87 -5.97 -15.12 -9.04
N LEU A 88 -6.49 -13.91 -9.10
CA LEU A 88 -5.82 -12.74 -9.64
C LEU A 88 -5.49 -11.79 -8.50
N ASP A 89 -4.20 -11.70 -8.18
CA ASP A 89 -3.67 -10.83 -7.13
C ASP A 89 -2.88 -9.67 -7.73
N TRP A 90 -2.70 -8.56 -7.02
CA TRP A 90 -2.00 -7.39 -7.55
C TRP A 90 -0.48 -7.59 -7.70
N ASP A 91 0.12 -7.23 -8.86
CA ASP A 91 1.58 -7.22 -9.05
C ASP A 91 2.21 -5.98 -8.37
N PHE A 92 2.69 -6.17 -7.14
CA PHE A 92 3.08 -5.05 -6.27
C PHE A 92 4.46 -4.45 -6.59
N ILE A 93 4.67 -3.22 -6.11
CA ILE A 93 6.01 -2.60 -6.03
C ILE A 93 6.66 -3.02 -4.71
N ALA A 94 7.89 -3.57 -4.76
CA ALA A 94 8.69 -4.11 -3.65
C ALA A 94 8.71 -3.31 -2.32
N LEU A 95 8.31 -2.03 -2.33
CA LEU A 95 8.20 -1.16 -1.16
C LEU A 95 7.20 -1.67 -0.09
N TYR A 96 6.21 -2.48 -0.46
CA TYR A 96 5.20 -3.05 0.46
C TYR A 96 5.55 -4.46 0.98
N GLY A 97 6.75 -4.97 0.68
CA GLY A 97 7.08 -6.40 0.82
C GLY A 97 7.35 -6.94 2.22
N MET A 98 7.28 -6.13 3.30
CA MET A 98 7.58 -6.64 4.66
C MET A 98 6.36 -7.26 5.38
N ASP A 99 5.14 -6.87 5.02
CA ASP A 99 3.89 -7.39 5.61
C ASP A 99 3.16 -8.42 4.71
N ARG A 100 3.75 -8.74 3.56
CA ARG A 100 3.20 -9.68 2.57
C ARG A 100 4.01 -10.98 2.52
N GLU A 101 3.39 -12.05 2.06
CA GLU A 101 4.11 -13.29 1.78
C GLU A 101 5.14 -13.06 0.66
N TRP A 102 6.22 -13.84 0.65
CA TRP A 102 7.35 -13.58 -0.24
C TRP A 102 7.06 -14.11 -1.66
N LEU A 103 7.23 -13.27 -2.69
CA LEU A 103 6.95 -13.57 -4.11
C LEU A 103 7.44 -14.95 -4.61
N PRO A 104 8.67 -15.42 -4.28
CA PRO A 104 9.12 -16.74 -4.72
C PRO A 104 8.33 -17.90 -4.07
N VAL A 105 7.84 -17.71 -2.84
CA VAL A 105 7.03 -18.70 -2.10
C VAL A 105 5.62 -18.76 -2.68
N TYR A 106 5.01 -17.61 -3.00
CA TYR A 106 3.69 -17.52 -3.64
C TYR A 106 3.57 -18.39 -4.90
N GLN A 107 4.52 -18.29 -5.83
CA GLN A 107 4.45 -19.03 -7.10
C GLN A 107 4.73 -20.53 -6.96
N LEU A 108 5.52 -20.94 -5.96
CA LEU A 108 5.85 -22.34 -5.69
C LEU A 108 4.71 -23.08 -4.95
N ASP A 109 4.04 -22.43 -3.99
CA ASP A 109 3.01 -23.07 -3.17
C ASP A 109 1.58 -23.01 -3.73
N TRP A 110 1.24 -21.97 -4.52
CA TRP A 110 -0.11 -21.86 -5.12
C TRP A 110 -0.34 -22.77 -6.33
N ARG A 111 0.74 -23.21 -7.01
CA ARG A 111 0.67 -24.16 -8.13
C ARG A 111 0.69 -25.62 -7.68
N THR A 112 0.19 -25.92 -6.48
CA THR A 112 0.16 -27.27 -5.92
C THR A 112 -0.76 -28.22 -6.71
N HIS A 113 -1.88 -27.72 -7.24
CA HIS A 113 -2.73 -28.47 -8.17
C HIS A 113 -2.88 -27.75 -9.53
N ARG A 114 -2.76 -28.49 -10.65
CA ARG A 114 -2.88 -27.97 -12.03
C ARG A 114 -4.20 -27.24 -12.42
N ARG A 115 -5.19 -27.24 -11.53
CA ARG A 115 -6.53 -26.65 -11.69
C ARG A 115 -6.72 -25.41 -10.80
N VAL A 116 -5.68 -25.04 -10.05
CA VAL A 116 -5.58 -23.79 -9.31
C VAL A 116 -4.67 -22.88 -10.13
N HIS A 117 -5.26 -21.85 -10.73
CA HIS A 117 -4.60 -20.89 -11.59
C HIS A 117 -4.37 -19.61 -10.80
N PHE A 118 -3.11 -19.19 -10.68
CA PHE A 118 -2.72 -17.98 -9.99
C PHE A 118 -2.01 -17.03 -10.97
N TRP A 119 -2.34 -15.75 -10.92
CA TRP A 119 -1.74 -14.72 -11.75
C TRP A 119 -1.58 -13.39 -10.99
N LEU A 120 -0.52 -12.64 -11.30
CA LEU A 120 -0.28 -11.30 -10.78
C LEU A 120 -0.72 -10.25 -11.82
N ASP A 121 -1.62 -9.36 -11.45
CA ASP A 121 -2.19 -8.32 -12.30
C ASP A 121 -1.30 -7.08 -12.32
N ASP A 122 -0.65 -6.86 -13.46
CA ASP A 122 0.16 -5.70 -13.81
C ASP A 122 -0.57 -4.75 -14.79
N CYS A 123 -1.84 -5.04 -15.14
CA CYS A 123 -2.59 -4.33 -16.17
C CYS A 123 -3.25 -3.05 -15.63
N HIS A 124 -2.43 -2.15 -15.08
CA HIS A 124 -2.85 -0.85 -14.56
C HIS A 124 -1.73 0.20 -14.75
N PRO A 125 -2.03 1.51 -14.66
CA PRO A 125 -1.01 2.55 -14.72
C PRO A 125 0.04 2.41 -13.62
N ILE A 126 1.23 2.93 -13.89
CA ILE A 126 2.30 3.03 -12.89
C ILE A 126 1.77 3.82 -11.68
N TRP A 127 2.02 3.33 -10.47
CA TRP A 127 1.50 3.86 -9.18
C TRP A 127 0.01 3.66 -8.90
N ALA A 128 -0.76 3.07 -9.81
CA ALA A 128 -2.07 2.52 -9.49
C ALA A 128 -1.93 1.12 -8.88
N SER A 129 -3.01 0.61 -8.30
CA SER A 129 -3.11 -0.73 -7.76
C SER A 129 -4.40 -1.42 -8.19
N HIS A 130 -4.36 -2.75 -8.22
CA HIS A 130 -5.57 -3.55 -8.27
C HIS A 130 -6.16 -3.69 -6.87
N HIS A 131 -7.22 -2.93 -6.56
CA HIS A 131 -7.76 -2.84 -5.20
C HIS A 131 -9.14 -3.50 -5.02
N GLN A 132 -9.63 -4.23 -6.03
CA GLN A 132 -10.93 -4.93 -5.98
C GLN A 132 -10.80 -6.22 -5.17
N LYS A 133 -11.82 -6.51 -4.35
CA LYS A 133 -11.85 -7.67 -3.45
C LYS A 133 -13.14 -8.42 -3.70
N VAL A 134 -13.12 -9.23 -4.75
CA VAL A 134 -14.33 -9.89 -5.29
C VAL A 134 -14.08 -11.38 -5.37
N ILE A 135 -14.99 -12.16 -4.81
CA ILE A 135 -14.97 -13.62 -4.92
C ILE A 135 -16.28 -14.07 -5.54
N VAL A 136 -16.22 -15.03 -6.47
CA VAL A 136 -17.43 -15.64 -7.04
C VAL A 136 -17.31 -17.16 -7.08
N ALA A 137 -18.31 -17.84 -6.52
CA ALA A 137 -18.47 -19.29 -6.53
C ALA A 137 -19.57 -19.72 -7.52
N ASP A 138 -19.21 -20.62 -8.44
CA ASP A 138 -20.06 -21.22 -9.48
C ASP A 138 -20.95 -20.21 -10.24
N ASP A 139 -20.46 -18.99 -10.51
CA ASP A 139 -21.22 -17.90 -11.14
C ASP A 139 -22.56 -17.56 -10.43
N THR A 140 -22.72 -17.94 -9.15
CA THR A 140 -24.02 -17.97 -8.45
C THR A 140 -24.03 -17.19 -7.14
N VAL A 141 -22.95 -17.30 -6.34
CA VAL A 141 -22.79 -16.59 -5.06
C VAL A 141 -21.50 -15.80 -5.12
N ALA A 142 -21.53 -14.54 -4.71
CA ALA A 142 -20.39 -13.65 -4.74
C ALA A 142 -20.20 -12.88 -3.44
N PHE A 143 -18.96 -12.48 -3.18
CA PHE A 143 -18.54 -11.61 -2.09
C PHE A 143 -17.88 -10.37 -2.67
N CYS A 144 -18.20 -9.19 -2.15
CA CYS A 144 -17.59 -7.93 -2.56
C CYS A 144 -17.56 -6.94 -1.38
N GLY A 145 -16.43 -6.28 -1.16
CA GLY A 145 -16.28 -5.32 -0.04
C GLY A 145 -14.83 -4.95 0.24
N GLY A 146 -14.52 -4.71 1.52
CA GLY A 146 -13.20 -4.23 1.97
C GLY A 146 -12.19 -5.32 2.32
N LEU A 147 -12.62 -6.57 2.49
CA LEU A 147 -11.80 -7.65 3.06
C LEU A 147 -11.08 -8.50 2.00
N ASP A 148 -9.76 -8.52 2.09
CA ASP A 148 -8.88 -9.45 1.37
C ASP A 148 -8.79 -10.79 2.11
N LEU A 149 -8.45 -11.87 1.39
CA LEU A 149 -8.11 -13.18 1.97
C LEU A 149 -6.64 -13.23 2.40
N THR A 150 -6.26 -12.41 3.38
CA THR A 150 -4.87 -12.27 3.85
C THR A 150 -4.79 -12.07 5.37
N ARG A 151 -3.56 -12.00 5.88
CA ARG A 151 -3.20 -11.91 7.29
C ARG A 151 -3.72 -10.68 8.01
N GLY A 152 -4.07 -10.80 9.29
CA GLY A 152 -4.45 -9.65 10.14
C GLY A 152 -5.79 -8.98 9.80
N ARG A 153 -6.64 -9.64 8.99
CA ARG A 153 -7.99 -9.17 8.63
C ARG A 153 -9.10 -9.88 9.40
N TRP A 154 -8.77 -11.00 10.06
CA TRP A 154 -9.73 -11.72 10.90
C TRP A 154 -9.89 -11.00 12.24
N ASP A 155 -11.13 -10.71 12.60
CA ASP A 155 -11.52 -10.25 13.92
C ASP A 155 -12.99 -10.58 14.16
N THR A 156 -13.46 -10.40 15.39
CA THR A 156 -14.88 -10.49 15.74
C THR A 156 -15.42 -9.14 16.18
N PRO A 157 -16.75 -8.91 16.13
CA PRO A 157 -17.34 -7.64 16.51
C PRO A 157 -17.03 -7.18 17.94
N GLU A 158 -16.56 -8.06 18.83
CA GLU A 158 -16.14 -7.68 20.17
C GLU A 158 -14.78 -6.93 20.21
N HIS A 159 -13.92 -7.12 19.21
CA HIS A 159 -12.57 -6.53 19.11
C HIS A 159 -11.74 -6.61 20.41
N LYS A 160 -11.84 -7.75 21.12
CA LYS A 160 -11.18 -7.95 22.42
C LYS A 160 -9.69 -7.68 22.29
N ALA A 161 -9.09 -6.96 23.24
CA ALA A 161 -7.68 -6.58 23.19
C ALA A 161 -6.73 -7.79 23.04
N ASP A 162 -6.92 -8.81 23.87
CA ASP A 162 -6.04 -9.98 23.94
C ASP A 162 -6.65 -11.21 23.24
N ASP A 163 -7.19 -11.04 22.04
CA ASP A 163 -7.71 -12.18 21.28
C ASP A 163 -6.58 -12.94 20.58
N LEU A 164 -6.12 -14.02 21.22
CA LEU A 164 -5.08 -14.89 20.67
C LEU A 164 -5.47 -15.55 19.33
N ARG A 165 -6.76 -15.57 18.97
CA ARG A 165 -7.20 -16.05 17.64
C ARG A 165 -6.73 -15.13 16.52
N ARG A 166 -6.32 -13.90 16.81
CA ARG A 166 -5.69 -12.98 15.84
C ARG A 166 -4.19 -13.22 15.65
N ASP A 167 -3.56 -14.10 16.44
CA ASP A 167 -2.14 -14.41 16.28
C ASP A 167 -1.94 -15.35 15.08
N GLU A 168 -1.11 -14.90 14.13
CA GLU A 168 -0.74 -15.63 12.92
C GLU A 168 0.75 -15.99 12.90
N GLY A 169 1.35 -16.15 14.09
CA GLY A 169 2.73 -16.64 14.29
C GLY A 169 3.74 -15.55 14.65
N ASN A 170 3.32 -14.30 14.77
CA ASN A 170 4.15 -13.14 15.11
C ASN A 170 3.58 -12.32 16.28
N GLY A 171 2.64 -12.88 17.04
CA GLY A 171 1.87 -12.18 18.07
C GLY A 171 0.50 -11.71 17.54
N PRO A 172 -0.45 -11.39 18.44
CA PRO A 172 -1.79 -10.98 18.05
C PRO A 172 -1.78 -9.66 17.28
N SER A 173 -2.43 -9.63 16.11
CA SER A 173 -2.60 -8.40 15.34
C SER A 173 -3.52 -7.42 16.05
N ALA A 174 -3.39 -6.13 15.70
CA ALA A 174 -4.34 -5.10 16.12
C ALA A 174 -5.77 -5.48 15.70
N PRO A 175 -6.80 -5.10 16.48
CA PRO A 175 -8.18 -5.32 16.09
C PRO A 175 -8.51 -4.66 14.77
N TYR A 176 -9.35 -5.29 13.96
CA TYR A 176 -9.60 -4.92 12.58
C TYR A 176 -11.09 -4.96 12.28
N HIS A 177 -11.65 -3.82 11.89
CA HIS A 177 -13.07 -3.67 11.56
C HIS A 177 -13.27 -3.42 10.08
N ASP A 178 -14.12 -4.24 9.45
CA ASP A 178 -14.44 -4.14 8.02
C ASP A 178 -15.75 -4.87 7.69
N VAL A 179 -16.27 -4.70 6.47
CA VAL A 179 -17.51 -5.35 6.01
C VAL A 179 -17.33 -5.93 4.61
N GLN A 180 -17.85 -7.13 4.44
CA GLN A 180 -18.03 -7.77 3.15
C GLN A 180 -19.53 -7.98 2.86
N LEU A 181 -19.96 -7.67 1.64
CA LEU A 181 -21.31 -8.02 1.19
C LEU A 181 -21.29 -9.39 0.53
N MET A 182 -22.19 -10.28 0.94
CA MET A 182 -22.45 -11.54 0.26
C MET A 182 -23.76 -11.44 -0.51
N VAL A 183 -23.72 -11.79 -1.80
CA VAL A 183 -24.86 -11.67 -2.71
C VAL A 183 -25.03 -12.92 -3.55
N ALA A 184 -26.27 -13.25 -3.91
CA ALA A 184 -26.56 -14.39 -4.77
C ALA A 184 -27.50 -14.03 -5.92
N GLY A 185 -27.42 -14.82 -7.00
CA GLY A 185 -28.31 -14.69 -8.16
C GLY A 185 -27.70 -13.88 -9.31
N PRO A 186 -28.53 -13.15 -10.09
CA PRO A 186 -28.06 -12.42 -11.27
C PRO A 186 -26.89 -11.47 -11.03
N VAL A 187 -26.84 -10.77 -9.89
CA VAL A 187 -25.71 -9.90 -9.52
C VAL A 187 -24.36 -10.64 -9.46
N ALA A 188 -24.35 -11.89 -8.99
CA ALA A 188 -23.13 -12.69 -8.92
C ALA A 188 -22.62 -13.05 -10.32
N ARG A 189 -23.52 -13.22 -11.30
CA ARG A 189 -23.13 -13.42 -12.72
C ARG A 189 -22.45 -12.19 -13.31
N SER A 190 -22.96 -10.99 -13.01
CA SER A 190 -22.34 -9.75 -13.48
C SER A 190 -20.99 -9.50 -12.80
N LEU A 191 -20.84 -9.86 -11.52
CA LEU A 191 -19.53 -9.89 -10.87
C LEU A 191 -18.60 -10.94 -11.50
N SER A 192 -19.10 -12.12 -11.87
CA SER A 192 -18.31 -13.13 -12.58
C SER A 192 -17.78 -12.60 -13.90
N LYS A 193 -18.62 -11.89 -14.66
CA LYS A 193 -18.21 -11.20 -15.89
C LYS A 193 -17.10 -10.18 -15.61
N LEU A 194 -17.23 -9.36 -14.56
CA LEU A 194 -16.18 -8.41 -14.16
C LEU A 194 -14.85 -9.12 -13.89
N VAL A 195 -14.87 -10.22 -13.12
CA VAL A 195 -13.66 -11.00 -12.82
C VAL A 195 -13.04 -11.59 -14.10
N ARG A 196 -13.86 -12.17 -14.99
CA ARG A 196 -13.40 -12.76 -16.26
C ARG A 196 -12.81 -11.72 -17.21
N ASP A 197 -13.47 -10.57 -17.36
CA ASP A 197 -13.00 -9.46 -18.19
C ASP A 197 -11.64 -8.96 -17.68
N ARG A 198 -11.47 -8.88 -16.35
CA ARG A 198 -10.19 -8.48 -15.74
C ARG A 198 -9.10 -9.55 -15.92
N TRP A 199 -9.42 -10.81 -15.66
CA TRP A 199 -8.49 -11.92 -15.87
C TRP A 199 -7.96 -11.97 -17.31
N GLN A 200 -8.85 -11.81 -18.29
CA GLN A 200 -8.47 -11.76 -19.70
C GLN A 200 -7.58 -10.55 -20.01
N ARG A 201 -7.82 -9.40 -19.37
CA ARG A 201 -6.94 -8.22 -19.52
C ARG A 201 -5.54 -8.50 -18.98
N ALA A 202 -5.43 -9.09 -17.80
CA ALA A 202 -4.15 -9.32 -17.12
C ALA A 202 -3.31 -10.42 -17.78
N CYS A 203 -3.89 -11.58 -18.08
CA CYS A 203 -3.12 -12.75 -18.53
C CYS A 203 -3.38 -13.18 -19.99
N ARG A 204 -4.32 -12.54 -20.69
CA ARG A 204 -4.75 -12.85 -22.08
C ARG A 204 -5.45 -14.20 -22.27
N TYR A 205 -5.69 -14.97 -21.21
CA TYR A 205 -6.49 -16.20 -21.26
C TYR A 205 -7.95 -15.94 -20.89
N THR A 206 -8.87 -16.71 -21.47
CA THR A 206 -10.29 -16.64 -21.14
C THR A 206 -10.64 -17.72 -20.15
N ILE A 207 -11.34 -17.35 -19.08
CA ILE A 207 -11.91 -18.35 -18.15
C ILE A 207 -13.26 -18.84 -18.71
N PRO A 208 -13.51 -20.15 -18.77
CA PRO A 208 -14.82 -20.69 -19.14
C PRO A 208 -15.92 -20.17 -18.20
N SER A 209 -17.10 -19.91 -18.75
CA SER A 209 -18.31 -19.68 -17.95
C SER A 209 -19.12 -20.97 -17.89
N HIS A 210 -19.78 -21.20 -16.76
CA HIS A 210 -20.68 -22.33 -16.57
C HIS A 210 -22.10 -21.82 -16.32
N PRO A 211 -23.14 -22.61 -16.62
CA PRO A 211 -24.48 -22.29 -16.17
C PRO A 211 -24.50 -22.12 -14.64
N PRO A 212 -25.17 -21.09 -14.11
CA PRO A 212 -25.26 -20.88 -12.69
C PRO A 212 -25.99 -22.06 -12.04
N ARG A 213 -25.60 -22.35 -10.80
CA ARG A 213 -26.23 -23.38 -9.97
C ARG A 213 -27.35 -22.76 -9.12
N SER A 214 -28.03 -23.61 -8.35
CA SER A 214 -29.06 -23.16 -7.44
C SER A 214 -28.45 -22.32 -6.31
N VAL A 215 -29.05 -21.15 -6.02
CA VAL A 215 -28.68 -20.35 -4.86
C VAL A 215 -28.81 -21.16 -3.57
N ALA A 216 -29.83 -22.00 -3.45
CA ALA A 216 -30.04 -22.85 -2.28
C ALA A 216 -28.95 -23.93 -2.11
N GLU A 217 -28.25 -24.31 -3.17
CA GLU A 217 -27.16 -25.29 -3.09
C GLU A 217 -25.84 -24.68 -2.62
N LEU A 218 -25.62 -23.38 -2.83
CA LEU A 218 -24.37 -22.69 -2.49
C LEU A 218 -24.49 -21.79 -1.25
N TRP A 219 -25.66 -21.21 -0.99
CA TRP A 219 -25.87 -20.32 0.14
C TRP A 219 -25.75 -21.10 1.46
N PRO A 220 -24.86 -20.71 2.39
CA PRO A 220 -24.71 -21.42 3.65
C PRO A 220 -25.93 -21.31 4.57
N ASP A 221 -26.32 -22.42 5.17
CA ASP A 221 -27.47 -22.51 6.08
C ASP A 221 -27.28 -21.66 7.35
N ASP A 222 -26.03 -21.43 7.76
CA ASP A 222 -25.65 -20.63 8.93
C ASP A 222 -25.53 -19.13 8.63
N VAL A 223 -25.69 -18.72 7.37
CA VAL A 223 -25.68 -17.30 6.97
C VAL A 223 -27.11 -16.81 6.79
N SER A 224 -27.56 -15.97 7.72
CA SER A 224 -28.86 -15.32 7.65
C SER A 224 -28.97 -14.40 6.42
N VAL A 225 -30.14 -14.40 5.79
CA VAL A 225 -30.44 -13.49 4.69
C VAL A 225 -30.98 -12.19 5.28
N ASP A 226 -30.29 -11.07 5.05
CA ASP A 226 -30.71 -9.74 5.51
C ASP A 226 -31.71 -9.09 4.54
N VAL A 227 -31.56 -9.32 3.23
CA VAL A 227 -32.44 -8.76 2.19
C VAL A 227 -32.68 -9.78 1.07
N GLU A 228 -33.92 -9.86 0.58
CA GLU A 228 -34.30 -10.71 -0.55
C GLU A 228 -34.84 -9.89 -1.73
N ASN A 229 -34.53 -10.37 -2.94
CA ASN A 229 -35.07 -9.88 -4.20
C ASN A 229 -34.94 -8.35 -4.37
N VAL A 230 -33.71 -7.83 -4.29
CA VAL A 230 -33.43 -6.38 -4.40
C VAL A 230 -32.55 -6.08 -5.60
N ARG A 231 -32.69 -4.89 -6.17
CA ARG A 231 -31.86 -4.41 -7.26
C ARG A 231 -30.55 -3.82 -6.73
N VAL A 232 -29.43 -4.43 -7.12
CA VAL A 232 -28.07 -4.05 -6.71
C VAL A 232 -27.31 -3.48 -7.90
N ALA A 233 -26.83 -2.25 -7.73
CA ALA A 233 -25.87 -1.60 -8.60
C ALA A 233 -24.45 -2.12 -8.36
N ILE A 234 -23.71 -2.31 -9.45
CA ILE A 234 -22.26 -2.53 -9.43
C ILE A 234 -21.59 -1.26 -9.96
N ALA A 235 -20.78 -0.59 -9.14
CA ALA A 235 -20.04 0.61 -9.53
C ALA A 235 -18.52 0.34 -9.48
N ARG A 236 -17.79 0.87 -10.46
CA ARG A 236 -16.35 0.64 -10.61
C ARG A 236 -15.57 1.95 -10.66
N THR A 237 -14.33 1.87 -10.22
CA THR A 237 -13.28 2.81 -10.63
C THR A 237 -12.30 2.03 -11.49
N GLU A 238 -11.98 2.52 -12.68
CA GLU A 238 -10.89 1.99 -13.49
C GLU A 238 -10.19 3.16 -14.19
N PRO A 239 -8.86 3.30 -14.07
CA PRO A 239 -8.15 4.37 -14.77
C PRO A 239 -8.04 4.07 -16.27
N ALA A 240 -7.84 5.12 -17.07
CA ALA A 240 -7.48 4.93 -18.47
C ALA A 240 -6.13 4.20 -18.59
N HIS A 241 -6.10 3.05 -19.26
CA HIS A 241 -4.89 2.24 -19.43
C HIS A 241 -5.00 1.30 -20.64
N GLN A 242 -3.93 1.20 -21.44
CA GLN A 242 -3.83 0.27 -22.59
C GLN A 242 -5.08 0.26 -23.51
N GLY A 243 -5.61 1.44 -23.85
CA GLY A 243 -6.80 1.57 -24.72
C GLY A 243 -8.15 1.39 -24.00
N CYS A 244 -8.16 1.06 -22.71
CA CYS A 244 -9.36 1.14 -21.88
C CYS A 244 -9.66 2.61 -21.53
N THR A 245 -10.92 3.00 -21.60
CA THR A 245 -11.39 4.33 -21.18
C THR A 245 -11.48 4.41 -19.66
N GLU A 246 -11.27 5.60 -19.11
CA GLU A 246 -11.47 5.87 -17.68
C GLU A 246 -12.93 5.60 -17.26
N ILE A 247 -13.10 5.03 -16.07
CA ILE A 247 -14.38 4.75 -15.42
C ILE A 247 -14.33 5.34 -14.02
N ARG A 248 -15.29 6.22 -13.70
CA ARG A 248 -15.42 6.89 -12.38
C ARG A 248 -16.83 6.76 -11.80
N GLU A 249 -17.44 5.59 -11.99
CA GLU A 249 -18.83 5.31 -11.55
C GLU A 249 -18.95 5.47 -10.03
N VAL A 250 -17.97 4.97 -9.27
CA VAL A 250 -17.89 5.08 -7.80
C VAL A 250 -17.94 6.53 -7.32
N GLU A 251 -17.10 7.41 -7.88
CA GLU A 251 -17.10 8.83 -7.51
C GLU A 251 -18.47 9.46 -7.77
N ARG A 252 -19.08 9.17 -8.93
CA ARG A 252 -20.40 9.68 -9.28
C ARG A 252 -21.49 9.14 -8.35
N LEU A 253 -21.39 7.88 -7.93
CA LEU A 253 -22.33 7.26 -7.01
C LEU A 253 -22.30 7.94 -5.63
N TYR A 254 -21.10 8.19 -5.10
CA TYR A 254 -20.93 8.95 -3.87
C TYR A 254 -21.55 10.35 -3.97
N LEU A 255 -21.27 11.07 -5.07
CA LEU A 255 -21.79 12.41 -5.29
C LEU A 255 -23.32 12.44 -5.38
N ASP A 256 -23.92 11.51 -6.13
CA ASP A 256 -25.37 11.40 -6.27
C ASP A 256 -26.05 10.99 -4.96
N ALA A 257 -25.44 10.08 -4.19
CA ALA A 257 -25.95 9.68 -2.87
C ALA A 257 -25.91 10.84 -1.86
N ILE A 258 -24.79 11.59 -1.80
CA ILE A 258 -24.66 12.78 -0.94
C ILE A 258 -25.67 13.86 -1.34
N ALA A 259 -25.85 14.07 -2.64
CA ALA A 259 -26.82 15.05 -3.14
C ALA A 259 -28.28 14.67 -2.83
N ALA A 260 -28.60 13.38 -2.82
CA ALA A 260 -29.94 12.89 -2.54
C ALA A 260 -30.31 12.94 -1.04
N ALA A 261 -29.32 12.89 -0.15
CA ALA A 261 -29.53 12.81 1.30
C ALA A 261 -30.33 13.98 1.88
N GLN A 262 -31.38 13.68 2.65
CA GLN A 262 -32.29 14.65 3.27
C GLN A 262 -32.18 14.71 4.79
N ARG A 263 -31.96 13.56 5.45
CA ARG A 263 -32.00 13.41 6.92
C ARG A 263 -30.63 13.09 7.50
N SER A 264 -29.97 12.06 6.98
CA SER A 264 -28.70 11.58 7.51
C SER A 264 -27.81 10.91 6.47
N ILE A 265 -26.51 11.10 6.64
CA ILE A 265 -25.44 10.39 5.94
C ILE A 265 -24.57 9.74 7.01
N TYR A 266 -24.50 8.41 7.00
CA TYR A 266 -23.59 7.62 7.83
C TYR A 266 -22.49 7.04 6.94
N ILE A 267 -21.23 7.26 7.30
CA ILE A 267 -20.07 6.79 6.56
C ILE A 267 -19.15 6.06 7.53
N GLU A 268 -18.65 4.91 7.10
CA GLU A 268 -17.41 4.37 7.67
C GLU A 268 -16.35 4.31 6.58
N ASN A 269 -15.19 4.88 6.85
CA ASN A 269 -14.11 4.84 5.88
C ASN A 269 -12.72 4.90 6.51
N GLN A 270 -11.79 4.14 5.94
CA GLN A 270 -10.38 4.16 6.31
C GLN A 270 -9.73 5.55 6.12
N TYR A 271 -10.11 6.25 5.05
CA TYR A 271 -9.54 7.55 4.70
C TYR A 271 -10.64 8.62 4.57
N LEU A 272 -10.23 9.89 4.66
CA LEU A 272 -11.07 11.06 4.39
C LEU A 272 -10.19 12.16 3.78
N THR A 273 -9.72 11.92 2.56
CA THR A 273 -8.77 12.78 1.84
C THR A 273 -9.25 13.20 0.45
N SER A 274 -10.40 12.70 -0.03
CA SER A 274 -10.96 13.09 -1.32
C SER A 274 -11.52 14.51 -1.30
N ALA A 275 -10.95 15.40 -2.11
CA ALA A 275 -11.41 16.79 -2.20
C ALA A 275 -12.85 16.89 -2.71
N VAL A 276 -13.16 16.14 -3.77
CA VAL A 276 -14.46 16.15 -4.45
C VAL A 276 -15.58 15.70 -3.50
N ILE A 277 -15.34 14.63 -2.73
CA ILE A 277 -16.33 14.13 -1.76
C ILE A 277 -16.46 15.07 -0.56
N CYS A 278 -15.36 15.58 -0.02
CA CYS A 278 -15.39 16.55 1.08
C CYS A 278 -16.14 17.82 0.69
N ASP A 279 -16.02 18.27 -0.56
CA ASP A 279 -16.74 19.44 -1.08
C ASP A 279 -18.24 19.20 -1.24
N ALA A 280 -18.64 17.98 -1.58
CA ALA A 280 -20.04 17.59 -1.61
C ALA A 280 -20.66 17.59 -0.20
N LEU A 281 -19.98 16.98 0.77
CA LEU A 281 -20.41 16.98 2.17
C LEU A 281 -20.46 18.39 2.76
N ALA A 282 -19.44 19.21 2.50
CA ALA A 282 -19.38 20.61 2.95
C ALA A 282 -20.54 21.46 2.40
N ARG A 283 -20.98 21.19 1.15
CA ARG A 283 -22.16 21.84 0.57
C ARG A 283 -23.42 21.46 1.32
N ARG A 284 -23.66 20.17 1.54
CA ARG A 284 -24.83 19.67 2.30
C ARG A 284 -24.86 20.20 3.73
N LEU A 285 -23.71 20.23 4.42
CA LEU A 285 -23.60 20.74 5.80
C LEU A 285 -23.90 22.25 5.91
N LYS A 286 -23.63 23.04 4.86
CA LYS A 286 -23.89 24.48 4.83
C LYS A 286 -25.39 24.82 4.70
N GLU A 287 -26.18 23.93 4.13
CA GLU A 287 -27.60 24.18 3.88
C GLU A 287 -28.40 24.29 5.19
N PRO A 288 -29.40 25.20 5.30
CA PRO A 288 -30.18 25.36 6.53
C PRO A 288 -30.79 24.04 7.02
N GLU A 289 -31.43 23.29 6.11
CA GLU A 289 -32.11 22.02 6.37
C GLU A 289 -31.36 20.81 5.77
N GLY A 290 -30.04 20.91 5.65
CA GLY A 290 -29.19 19.79 5.25
C GLY A 290 -29.20 18.58 6.22
N PRO A 291 -28.67 17.42 5.78
CA PRO A 291 -28.65 16.20 6.58
C PRO A 291 -27.65 16.27 7.74
N GLU A 292 -27.85 15.39 8.72
CA GLU A 292 -26.81 15.00 9.67
C GLU A 292 -25.71 14.19 8.97
N VAL A 293 -24.44 14.39 9.36
CA VAL A 293 -23.32 13.67 8.77
C VAL A 293 -22.50 13.01 9.88
N VAL A 294 -22.47 11.69 9.90
CA VAL A 294 -21.69 10.89 10.83
C VAL A 294 -20.62 10.14 10.03
N ILE A 295 -19.36 10.33 10.38
CA ILE A 295 -18.22 9.67 9.73
C ILE A 295 -17.42 8.95 10.82
N VAL A 296 -17.33 7.62 10.73
CA VAL A 296 -16.47 6.78 11.57
C VAL A 296 -15.20 6.42 10.79
N THR A 297 -14.05 6.65 11.38
CA THR A 297 -12.73 6.36 10.78
C THR A 297 -11.74 5.95 11.88
N GLY A 298 -10.53 5.49 11.51
CA GLY A 298 -9.52 5.11 12.48
C GLY A 298 -8.97 6.31 13.27
N LYS A 299 -8.48 6.10 14.49
CA LYS A 299 -7.82 7.15 15.29
C LYS A 299 -6.62 7.75 14.54
N SER A 300 -5.80 6.89 13.95
CA SER A 300 -4.67 7.23 13.08
C SER A 300 -4.52 6.18 11.99
N THR A 301 -3.84 6.51 10.90
CA THR A 301 -3.53 5.54 9.85
C THR A 301 -2.38 4.61 10.26
N CYS A 302 -2.36 3.40 9.71
CA CYS A 302 -1.29 2.44 9.95
C CYS A 302 -0.01 2.86 9.22
N GLY A 303 1.12 2.80 9.93
CA GLY A 303 2.45 3.10 9.41
C GLY A 303 2.80 4.60 9.45
N TRP A 304 4.08 4.89 9.71
CA TRP A 304 4.55 6.27 9.91
C TRP A 304 4.33 7.16 8.66
N LEU A 305 4.50 6.61 7.46
CA LEU A 305 4.37 7.36 6.20
C LEU A 305 2.93 7.82 5.99
N SER A 306 1.95 6.93 6.22
CA SER A 306 0.52 7.24 6.16
C SER A 306 0.16 8.32 7.18
N GLN A 307 0.70 8.24 8.41
CA GLN A 307 0.43 9.23 9.46
C GLN A 307 0.94 10.62 9.10
N VAL A 308 2.15 10.74 8.54
CA VAL A 308 2.70 12.04 8.15
C VAL A 308 2.12 12.60 6.85
N THR A 309 1.26 11.84 6.16
CA THR A 309 0.66 12.23 4.88
C THR A 309 -0.87 12.26 4.93
N MET A 310 -1.51 11.09 5.03
CA MET A 310 -2.95 10.91 5.02
C MET A 310 -3.64 11.52 6.26
N ASP A 311 -3.07 11.40 7.47
CA ASP A 311 -3.71 11.99 8.67
C ASP A 311 -3.67 13.53 8.63
N VAL A 312 -2.67 14.09 7.96
CA VAL A 312 -2.55 15.53 7.74
C VAL A 312 -3.60 16.01 6.74
N LEU A 313 -3.74 15.32 5.60
CA LEU A 313 -4.81 15.58 4.63
C LEU A 313 -6.19 15.46 5.29
N ARG A 314 -6.42 14.40 6.06
CA ARG A 314 -7.64 14.20 6.84
C ARG A 314 -7.90 15.39 7.76
N THR A 315 -6.87 15.86 8.47
CA THR A 315 -7.00 17.01 9.35
C THR A 315 -7.43 18.25 8.58
N LYS A 316 -6.82 18.53 7.42
CA LYS A 316 -7.19 19.66 6.56
C LYS A 316 -8.66 19.59 6.12
N PHE A 317 -9.12 18.43 5.66
CA PHE A 317 -10.51 18.26 5.22
C PHE A 317 -11.51 18.25 6.37
N ALA A 318 -11.15 17.69 7.53
CA ALA A 318 -11.98 17.72 8.73
C ALA A 318 -12.25 19.17 9.18
N HIS A 319 -11.23 20.02 9.22
CA HIS A 319 -11.41 21.45 9.52
C HIS A 319 -12.31 22.13 8.49
N LYS A 320 -12.15 21.83 7.20
CA LYS A 320 -13.01 22.36 6.12
C LYS A 320 -14.49 21.99 6.34
N LEU A 321 -14.78 20.75 6.73
CA LEU A 321 -16.14 20.30 7.03
C LEU A 321 -16.70 21.00 8.28
N GLN A 322 -15.92 21.05 9.37
CA GLN A 322 -16.31 21.70 10.62
C GLN A 322 -16.61 23.19 10.45
N GLN A 323 -15.81 23.91 9.64
CA GLN A 323 -16.03 25.33 9.36
C GLN A 323 -17.33 25.60 8.60
N ARG A 324 -17.85 24.62 7.84
CA ARG A 324 -19.10 24.75 7.07
C ARG A 324 -20.32 24.24 7.83
N ASP A 325 -20.12 23.50 8.91
CA ASP A 325 -21.19 22.97 9.75
C ASP A 325 -21.64 23.97 10.83
N HIS A 326 -22.36 25.01 10.42
CA HIS A 326 -22.89 26.01 11.34
C HIS A 326 -24.01 25.47 12.27
N LYS A 327 -24.56 24.30 11.97
CA LYS A 327 -25.68 23.68 12.70
C LYS A 327 -25.22 22.54 13.64
N LYS A 328 -23.93 22.25 13.73
CA LYS A 328 -23.33 21.19 14.58
C LYS A 328 -23.87 19.78 14.27
N ARG A 329 -24.15 19.51 12.99
CA ARG A 329 -24.66 18.25 12.44
C ARG A 329 -23.59 17.25 12.05
N LEU A 330 -22.31 17.63 12.07
CA LEU A 330 -21.19 16.77 11.78
C LEU A 330 -20.72 16.04 13.05
N ARG A 331 -20.48 14.74 12.92
CA ARG A 331 -19.70 13.94 13.88
C ARG A 331 -18.62 13.20 13.10
N LEU A 332 -17.35 13.52 13.38
CA LEU A 332 -16.19 12.79 12.86
C LEU A 332 -15.58 12.00 14.03
N LEU A 333 -15.76 10.69 14.02
CA LEU A 333 -15.59 9.81 15.17
C LEU A 333 -14.60 8.67 14.88
N TYR A 334 -13.99 8.14 15.93
CA TYR A 334 -13.27 6.87 15.92
C TYR A 334 -13.78 5.96 17.05
N PRO A 335 -13.75 4.63 16.88
CA PRO A 335 -14.09 3.70 17.94
C PRO A 335 -12.94 3.60 18.96
N GLU A 336 -13.28 3.80 20.22
CA GLU A 336 -12.38 3.69 21.37
C GLU A 336 -12.80 2.50 22.22
N VAL A 337 -11.85 1.64 22.51
CA VAL A 337 -11.99 0.51 23.44
C VAL A 337 -10.93 0.71 24.52
N PRO A 338 -11.29 1.15 25.74
CA PRO A 338 -10.32 1.47 26.80
C PRO A 338 -9.33 0.34 27.08
N GLU A 339 -9.76 -0.92 26.94
CA GLU A 339 -8.97 -2.11 27.16
C GLU A 339 -7.81 -2.26 26.16
N LEU A 340 -7.84 -1.58 25.02
CA LEU A 340 -6.77 -1.60 24.02
C LEU A 340 -5.57 -0.71 24.40
N GLY A 341 -5.71 0.16 25.40
CA GLY A 341 -4.65 1.12 25.78
C GLY A 341 -4.28 2.04 24.62
N ASP A 342 -3.03 1.96 24.14
CA ASP A 342 -2.54 2.75 23.01
C ASP A 342 -2.92 2.15 21.64
N ASN A 343 -3.30 0.86 21.60
CA ASN A 343 -3.80 0.22 20.39
C ASN A 343 -5.21 0.72 20.05
N ASN A 344 -5.59 0.63 18.79
CA ASN A 344 -6.90 1.09 18.32
C ASN A 344 -7.45 0.09 17.31
N ILE A 345 -8.77 0.05 17.19
CA ILE A 345 -9.42 -0.69 16.12
C ILE A 345 -9.05 -0.04 14.78
N ILE A 346 -8.51 -0.83 13.86
CA ILE A 346 -8.26 -0.41 12.48
C ILE A 346 -9.61 -0.41 11.76
N VAL A 347 -10.18 0.77 11.53
CA VAL A 347 -11.38 0.93 10.70
C VAL A 347 -10.96 0.88 9.24
N HIS A 348 -11.19 -0.28 8.61
CA HIS A 348 -10.93 -0.50 7.19
C HIS A 348 -12.21 -0.59 6.36
N SER A 349 -13.39 -0.59 6.97
CA SER A 349 -14.66 -0.53 6.26
C SER A 349 -14.73 0.62 5.25
N LYS A 350 -15.45 0.39 4.14
CA LYS A 350 -15.81 1.44 3.19
C LYS A 350 -17.31 1.37 2.96
N ILE A 351 -18.07 2.13 3.73
CA ILE A 351 -19.53 2.05 3.80
C ILE A 351 -20.11 3.46 3.69
N MET A 352 -21.26 3.57 3.03
CA MET A 352 -22.12 4.75 3.12
C MET A 352 -23.59 4.32 3.21
N VAL A 353 -24.32 4.87 4.17
CA VAL A 353 -25.78 4.74 4.31
C VAL A 353 -26.39 6.13 4.23
N VAL A 354 -27.44 6.29 3.43
CA VAL A 354 -28.17 7.55 3.25
C VAL A 354 -29.64 7.34 3.59
N ASP A 355 -30.14 8.12 4.56
CA ASP A 355 -31.54 8.20 5.00
C ASP A 355 -32.22 6.88 5.32
N ASP A 356 -31.46 5.81 5.56
CA ASP A 356 -31.91 4.42 5.65
C ASP A 356 -32.63 3.88 4.40
N ILE A 357 -32.49 4.57 3.26
CA ILE A 357 -33.07 4.15 1.98
C ILE A 357 -32.03 3.68 0.97
N PHE A 358 -30.74 3.92 1.25
CA PHE A 358 -29.64 3.58 0.35
C PHE A 358 -28.43 3.13 1.17
N VAL A 359 -27.76 2.09 0.67
CA VAL A 359 -26.49 1.60 1.22
C VAL A 359 -25.51 1.31 0.09
N ARG A 360 -24.23 1.62 0.32
CA ARG A 360 -23.09 1.29 -0.53
C ARG A 360 -21.98 0.67 0.30
N ILE A 361 -21.45 -0.47 -0.15
CA ILE A 361 -20.35 -1.23 0.46
C ILE A 361 -19.41 -1.65 -0.66
N GLY A 362 -18.11 -1.52 -0.47
CA GLY A 362 -17.16 -1.85 -1.52
C GLY A 362 -15.71 -1.72 -1.10
N SER A 363 -14.81 -1.68 -2.08
CA SER A 363 -13.38 -1.56 -1.84
C SER A 363 -12.89 -0.10 -1.84
N SER A 364 -13.68 0.84 -2.37
CA SER A 364 -13.24 2.21 -2.60
C SER A 364 -13.20 3.07 -1.32
N ASN A 365 -12.02 3.66 -1.04
CA ASN A 365 -11.80 4.58 0.06
C ASN A 365 -12.22 6.01 -0.31
N LEU A 366 -12.45 6.89 0.68
CA LEU A 366 -12.65 8.33 0.44
C LEU A 366 -11.31 9.06 0.26
N ASN A 367 -10.48 8.59 -0.66
CA ASN A 367 -9.26 9.23 -1.12
C ASN A 367 -9.33 9.46 -2.64
N ASN A 368 -8.46 10.29 -3.19
CA ASN A 368 -8.49 10.59 -4.63
C ASN A 368 -8.12 9.34 -5.47
N ARG A 369 -7.24 8.49 -4.93
CA ARG A 369 -6.85 7.25 -5.60
C ARG A 369 -8.02 6.32 -5.92
N SER A 370 -8.88 6.01 -4.95
CA SER A 370 -10.04 5.16 -5.15
C SER A 370 -11.13 5.81 -6.02
N MET A 371 -11.09 7.13 -6.21
CA MET A 371 -12.06 7.86 -7.04
C MET A 371 -11.67 7.92 -8.54
N GLY A 372 -10.42 7.64 -8.90
CA GLY A 372 -9.97 7.74 -10.30
C GLY A 372 -8.75 6.93 -10.73
N ILE A 373 -8.03 6.28 -9.81
CA ILE A 373 -6.72 5.66 -10.09
C ILE A 373 -6.71 4.18 -9.78
N ASP A 374 -6.98 3.80 -8.54
CA ASP A 374 -6.99 2.40 -8.12
C ASP A 374 -8.24 1.73 -8.69
N THR A 375 -8.12 0.48 -9.11
CA THR A 375 -9.30 -0.21 -9.62
C THR A 375 -10.15 -0.66 -8.44
N GLU A 376 -11.42 -0.24 -8.41
CA GLU A 376 -12.34 -0.48 -7.29
C GLU A 376 -13.62 -1.17 -7.76
N CYS A 377 -14.32 -1.84 -6.82
CA CYS A 377 -15.63 -2.43 -7.06
C CYS A 377 -16.52 -2.22 -5.83
N ASP A 378 -17.67 -1.59 -6.06
CA ASP A 378 -18.65 -1.27 -5.03
C ASP A 378 -20.01 -1.83 -5.40
N LEU A 379 -20.71 -2.35 -4.40
CA LEU A 379 -22.11 -2.74 -4.49
C LEU A 379 -22.98 -1.72 -3.76
N ALA A 380 -24.10 -1.34 -4.36
CA ALA A 380 -25.06 -0.44 -3.74
C ALA A 380 -26.49 -0.81 -4.09
N PHE A 381 -27.42 -0.57 -3.16
CA PHE A 381 -28.85 -0.75 -3.43
C PHE A 381 -29.68 0.31 -2.72
N GLU A 382 -30.85 0.59 -3.29
CA GLU A 382 -31.84 1.50 -2.73
C GLU A 382 -33.14 0.75 -2.41
N SER A 383 -33.92 1.26 -1.46
CA SER A 383 -35.15 0.59 -1.02
C SER A 383 -36.25 0.57 -2.07
N GLU A 384 -36.20 1.48 -3.06
CA GLU A 384 -37.27 1.66 -4.07
C GLU A 384 -38.67 1.78 -3.43
N GLY A 385 -38.75 2.32 -2.21
CA GLY A 385 -39.99 2.50 -1.45
C GLY A 385 -40.43 1.27 -0.62
N ARG A 386 -39.65 0.18 -0.62
CA ARG A 386 -39.89 -1.01 0.19
C ARG A 386 -39.45 -0.82 1.64
N GLU A 387 -40.39 -0.97 2.57
CA GLU A 387 -40.15 -0.77 4.00
C GLU A 387 -39.29 -1.87 4.65
N ASP A 388 -39.35 -3.10 4.13
CA ASP A 388 -38.50 -4.20 4.60
C ASP A 388 -37.02 -3.90 4.30
N ILE A 389 -36.72 -3.32 3.14
CA ILE A 389 -35.36 -2.90 2.78
C ILE A 389 -34.91 -1.70 3.63
N CYS A 390 -35.79 -0.72 3.88
CA CYS A 390 -35.48 0.39 4.79
C CYS A 390 -35.11 -0.11 6.20
N THR A 391 -35.89 -1.06 6.72
CA THR A 391 -35.63 -1.70 8.02
C THR A 391 -34.31 -2.45 8.02
N ALA A 392 -33.98 -3.18 6.95
CA ALA A 392 -32.71 -3.90 6.84
C ALA A 392 -31.50 -2.95 6.80
N ILE A 393 -31.57 -1.86 6.02
CA ILE A 393 -30.51 -0.84 5.94
C ILE A 393 -30.34 -0.13 7.29
N ALA A 394 -31.43 0.29 7.92
CA ALA A 394 -31.39 0.90 9.26
C ALA A 394 -30.82 -0.07 10.30
N GLY A 395 -31.25 -1.34 10.25
CA GLY A 395 -30.78 -2.41 11.13
C GLY A 395 -29.29 -2.67 10.98
N PHE A 396 -28.78 -2.68 9.74
CA PHE A 396 -27.35 -2.77 9.45
C PHE A 396 -26.57 -1.58 10.02
N ARG A 397 -26.99 -0.34 9.75
CA ARG A 397 -26.36 0.87 10.34
C ARG A 397 -26.37 0.81 11.88
N ASN A 398 -27.49 0.39 12.47
CA ASN A 398 -27.62 0.28 13.91
C ASN A 398 -26.70 -0.82 14.47
N ARG A 399 -26.49 -1.92 13.74
CA ARG A 399 -25.55 -3.00 14.11
C ARG A 399 -24.11 -2.47 14.18
N LEU A 400 -23.67 -1.72 13.18
CA LEU A 400 -22.34 -1.10 13.16
C LEU A 400 -22.14 -0.08 14.30
N LEU A 401 -23.10 0.82 14.49
CA LEU A 401 -23.04 1.81 15.58
C LEU A 401 -23.06 1.13 16.95
N ALA A 402 -23.89 0.11 17.12
CA ALA A 402 -24.01 -0.66 18.35
C ALA A 402 -22.71 -1.37 18.69
N GLU A 403 -22.05 -1.95 17.69
CA GLU A 403 -20.72 -2.51 17.81
C GLU A 403 -19.75 -1.46 18.36
N HIS A 404 -19.58 -0.32 17.69
CA HIS A 404 -18.65 0.74 18.10
C HIS A 404 -18.97 1.37 19.47
N LEU A 405 -20.23 1.37 19.88
CA LEU A 405 -20.69 1.93 21.15
C LEU A 405 -20.80 0.89 22.28
N GLY A 406 -20.57 -0.40 22.00
CA GLY A 406 -20.72 -1.47 22.98
C GLY A 406 -22.14 -1.59 23.56
N VAL A 407 -23.17 -1.37 22.73
CA VAL A 407 -24.59 -1.45 23.09
C VAL A 407 -25.33 -2.41 22.16
N GLU A 408 -26.60 -2.69 22.44
CA GLU A 408 -27.44 -3.48 21.53
C GLU A 408 -28.00 -2.62 20.38
N PRO A 409 -28.16 -3.18 19.15
CA PRO A 409 -28.70 -2.45 17.99
C PRO A 409 -30.07 -1.79 18.24
N GLN A 410 -30.91 -2.41 19.08
CA GLN A 410 -32.22 -1.88 19.46
C GLN A 410 -32.11 -0.60 20.29
N GLN A 411 -31.03 -0.43 21.07
CA GLN A 411 -30.80 0.81 21.82
C GLN A 411 -30.49 1.97 20.88
N ILE A 412 -29.72 1.75 19.80
CA ILE A 412 -29.48 2.74 18.75
C ILE A 412 -30.79 3.14 18.07
N ALA A 413 -31.60 2.15 17.69
CA ALA A 413 -32.89 2.37 17.04
C ALA A 413 -33.83 3.21 17.93
N GLN A 414 -33.96 2.82 19.20
CA GLN A 414 -34.82 3.50 20.16
C GLN A 414 -34.34 4.93 20.46
N ALA A 415 -33.04 5.13 20.66
CA ALA A 415 -32.47 6.46 20.92
C ALA A 415 -32.66 7.37 19.71
N THR A 416 -32.43 6.87 18.49
CA THR A 416 -32.62 7.63 17.24
C THR A 416 -34.08 8.02 17.05
N ALA A 417 -35.02 7.11 17.29
CA ALA A 417 -36.45 7.38 17.20
C ALA A 417 -36.93 8.39 18.26
N ASN A 418 -36.50 8.23 19.51
CA ASN A 418 -36.90 9.10 20.63
C ASN A 418 -36.36 10.53 20.47
N LEU A 419 -35.11 10.65 20.03
CA LEU A 419 -34.48 11.95 19.87
C LEU A 419 -34.80 12.56 18.50
N GLY A 420 -35.12 11.76 17.49
CA GLY A 420 -35.32 12.22 16.11
C GLY A 420 -34.02 12.71 15.46
N SER A 421 -32.87 12.16 15.88
CA SER A 421 -31.54 12.60 15.47
C SER A 421 -30.53 11.48 15.71
N LEU A 422 -29.78 11.11 14.68
CA LEU A 422 -28.75 10.09 14.74
C LEU A 422 -27.55 10.59 15.54
N THR A 423 -27.15 11.85 15.34
CA THR A 423 -26.02 12.44 16.07
C THR A 423 -26.30 12.54 17.57
N ARG A 424 -27.52 12.95 17.97
CA ARG A 424 -27.90 12.98 19.39
C ARG A 424 -28.04 11.59 20.00
N ALA A 425 -28.47 10.59 19.22
CA ALA A 425 -28.50 9.21 19.70
C ALA A 425 -27.10 8.67 20.00
N ILE A 426 -26.12 8.94 19.12
CA ILE A 426 -24.71 8.60 19.35
C ILE A 426 -24.20 9.32 20.60
N ASP A 427 -24.37 10.64 20.68
CA ASP A 427 -23.91 11.43 21.82
C ASP A 427 -24.51 10.95 23.16
N ALA A 428 -25.78 10.50 23.16
CA ALA A 428 -26.46 10.01 24.35
C ALA A 428 -26.02 8.60 24.79
N LEU A 429 -25.53 7.79 23.86
CA LEU A 429 -25.07 6.42 24.11
C LEU A 429 -23.55 6.34 24.30
N SER A 430 -22.80 7.37 23.93
CA SER A 430 -21.38 7.49 24.22
C SER A 430 -21.10 7.54 25.73
N GLY A 431 -20.25 6.64 26.21
CA GLY A 431 -19.94 6.47 27.64
C GLY A 431 -18.45 6.33 27.96
N SER A 432 -18.16 5.71 29.11
CA SER A 432 -16.81 5.45 29.63
C SER A 432 -16.23 4.09 29.25
N GLY A 433 -17.05 3.17 28.72
CA GLY A 433 -16.59 1.89 28.17
C GLY A 433 -16.22 2.01 26.69
N ARG A 434 -16.44 0.93 25.91
CA ARG A 434 -16.39 0.99 24.45
C ARG A 434 -17.31 2.10 23.94
N THR A 435 -16.78 2.99 23.11
CA THR A 435 -17.50 4.22 22.75
C THR A 435 -16.96 4.81 21.45
N LEU A 436 -17.70 5.76 20.87
CA LEU A 436 -17.23 6.61 19.78
C LEU A 436 -16.70 7.94 20.34
N ARG A 437 -15.50 8.34 19.91
CA ARG A 437 -14.84 9.60 20.30
C ARG A 437 -14.54 10.48 19.09
N PRO A 438 -14.50 11.81 19.22
CA PRO A 438 -14.05 12.68 18.14
C PRO A 438 -12.62 12.35 17.69
N VAL A 439 -12.39 12.26 16.38
CA VAL A 439 -11.05 12.01 15.83
C VAL A 439 -10.06 13.07 16.30
N PRO A 440 -8.86 12.69 16.80
CA PRO A 440 -7.84 13.65 17.18
C PRO A 440 -7.31 14.35 15.91
N LEU A 441 -7.55 15.66 15.82
CA LEU A 441 -7.08 16.51 14.74
C LEU A 441 -5.87 17.33 15.20
N LEU A 442 -4.92 17.59 14.29
CA LEU A 442 -3.80 18.49 14.59
C LEU A 442 -4.35 19.91 14.79
N LEU A 443 -3.92 20.59 15.86
CA LEU A 443 -4.33 21.98 16.15
C LEU A 443 -3.90 22.94 15.03
N GLU A 444 -2.70 22.73 14.50
CA GLU A 444 -2.14 23.42 13.34
C GLU A 444 -1.44 22.39 12.47
N VAL A 445 -1.62 22.51 11.14
CA VAL A 445 -0.82 21.73 10.18
C VAL A 445 0.52 22.48 10.02
N PRO A 446 1.67 21.87 10.33
CA PRO A 446 2.94 22.58 10.23
C PRO A 446 3.17 23.08 8.79
N GLU A 447 3.62 24.33 8.61
CA GLU A 447 3.84 24.95 7.29
C GLU A 447 4.66 24.07 6.33
N VAL A 448 5.71 23.42 6.84
CA VAL A 448 6.56 22.49 6.07
C VAL A 448 5.77 21.29 5.53
N VAL A 449 4.79 20.82 6.30
CA VAL A 449 3.93 19.70 5.94
C VAL A 449 2.78 20.20 5.05
N GLU A 450 2.25 21.40 5.26
CA GLU A 450 1.28 22.03 4.37
C GLU A 450 1.88 22.28 2.97
N GLU A 451 3.16 22.64 2.87
CA GLU A 451 3.87 22.77 1.60
C GLU A 451 4.09 21.39 0.92
N LEU A 452 4.34 20.33 1.71
CA LEU A 452 4.42 18.94 1.21
C LEU A 452 3.05 18.36 0.79
N VAL A 453 1.99 18.79 1.45
CA VAL A 453 0.60 18.27 1.31
C VAL A 453 -0.22 19.09 0.33
N SER A 454 0.12 20.37 0.11
CA SER A 454 -0.44 21.21 -0.97
C SER A 454 -0.01 20.75 -2.36
N GLU A 455 1.05 19.94 -2.46
CA GLU A 455 1.34 19.06 -3.59
C GLU A 455 0.49 17.76 -3.49
N THR A 456 -0.84 17.88 -3.36
CA THR A 456 -1.81 16.77 -3.30
C THR A 456 -1.59 15.71 -4.39
N THR A 457 -0.93 16.07 -5.48
CA THR A 457 -0.66 15.26 -6.68
C THR A 457 0.35 14.13 -6.51
N LEU A 458 1.18 14.08 -5.45
CA LEU A 458 2.18 13.00 -5.33
C LEU A 458 1.78 11.88 -4.34
N VAL A 459 1.05 12.24 -3.28
CA VAL A 459 0.65 11.31 -2.20
C VAL A 459 -0.72 10.69 -2.47
N ASP A 460 -1.69 11.51 -2.88
CA ASP A 460 -3.07 11.09 -3.18
C ASP A 460 -3.52 11.74 -4.50
N PRO A 461 -2.93 11.33 -5.65
CA PRO A 461 -3.24 11.91 -6.95
C PRO A 461 -4.72 11.73 -7.35
N GLU A 462 -5.24 12.67 -8.13
CA GLU A 462 -6.62 12.62 -8.69
C GLU A 462 -6.70 11.90 -10.04
N GLU A 463 -5.58 11.81 -10.76
CA GLU A 463 -5.48 11.13 -12.06
C GLU A 463 -4.21 10.26 -12.07
N PRO A 464 -4.20 9.16 -12.84
CA PRO A 464 -2.99 8.37 -13.07
C PRO A 464 -1.86 9.28 -13.53
N ILE A 465 -0.69 9.07 -12.95
CA ILE A 465 0.46 9.90 -13.28
C ILE A 465 0.97 9.47 -14.66
N ASP A 466 0.57 10.21 -15.70
CA ASP A 466 0.97 9.92 -17.08
C ASP A 466 2.49 10.04 -17.23
N PRO A 467 3.19 8.96 -17.64
CA PRO A 467 4.62 9.00 -17.90
C PRO A 467 5.01 10.06 -18.93
N ASP A 468 4.15 10.32 -19.93
CA ASP A 468 4.41 11.29 -20.99
C ASP A 468 4.15 12.72 -20.52
N ARG A 469 3.11 13.04 -19.75
CA ARG A 469 3.01 14.33 -19.03
C ARG A 469 4.09 14.54 -17.96
N LEU A 470 4.55 13.48 -17.30
CA LEU A 470 5.75 13.50 -16.44
C LEU A 470 7.04 13.71 -17.22
N VAL A 471 7.01 13.48 -18.53
CA VAL A 471 8.10 13.80 -19.45
C VAL A 471 7.88 15.20 -19.99
N GLU A 472 6.69 15.63 -20.41
CA GLU A 472 6.39 16.96 -20.97
C GLU A 472 6.43 18.10 -19.93
N GLN A 473 5.97 17.88 -18.70
CA GLN A 473 6.20 18.84 -17.59
C GLN A 473 7.69 18.92 -17.18
N PHE A 474 8.53 18.02 -17.71
CA PHE A 474 9.95 17.86 -17.38
C PHE A 474 10.87 17.93 -18.60
N VAL A 475 10.32 18.17 -19.79
CA VAL A 475 11.01 18.25 -21.07
C VAL A 475 10.38 19.44 -21.75
N TYR A 476 11.10 20.56 -21.70
CA TYR A 476 10.93 21.64 -22.65
C TYR A 476 10.81 21.02 -24.05
N GLU A 477 9.81 21.43 -24.82
CA GLU A 477 9.70 21.09 -26.25
C GLU A 477 11.05 21.32 -26.92
N GLU A 478 11.77 20.25 -27.24
CA GLU A 478 12.79 20.26 -28.27
C GLU A 478 12.97 18.85 -28.84
N GLU A 479 12.79 18.82 -30.16
CA GLU A 479 12.81 17.71 -31.11
C GLU A 479 13.36 16.36 -30.63
N ARG A 480 12.47 15.36 -30.62
CA ARG A 480 12.81 13.94 -30.40
C ARG A 480 13.90 13.49 -31.40
N PRO A 481 15.07 12.99 -30.98
CA PRO A 481 16.08 12.52 -31.91
C PRO A 481 15.59 11.28 -32.69
N PRO A 482 15.95 11.15 -33.98
CA PRO A 482 15.40 10.14 -34.87
C PRO A 482 15.70 8.71 -34.41
N ALA A 483 14.77 7.78 -34.68
CA ALA A 483 14.77 6.37 -34.23
C ALA A 483 16.11 5.64 -34.44
N ARG A 484 16.86 6.01 -35.48
CA ARG A 484 18.19 5.47 -35.81
C ARG A 484 19.20 5.62 -34.67
N ARG A 485 19.16 6.73 -33.91
CA ARG A 485 20.09 6.96 -32.78
C ARG A 485 19.82 6.02 -31.61
N ARG A 486 18.56 5.67 -31.35
CA ARG A 486 18.19 4.73 -30.26
C ARG A 486 18.62 3.30 -30.58
N VAL A 487 18.40 2.88 -31.83
CA VAL A 487 18.85 1.56 -32.31
C VAL A 487 20.36 1.43 -32.22
N ILE A 488 21.11 2.48 -32.57
CA ILE A 488 22.59 2.49 -32.45
C ILE A 488 23.02 2.33 -30.99
N VAL A 489 22.37 3.00 -30.03
CA VAL A 489 22.70 2.85 -28.61
C VAL A 489 22.44 1.42 -28.12
N TRP A 490 21.31 0.81 -28.50
CA TRP A 490 21.03 -0.59 -28.16
C TRP A 490 22.00 -1.57 -28.81
N ILE A 491 22.41 -1.31 -30.05
CA ILE A 491 23.45 -2.09 -30.72
C ILE A 491 24.80 -1.96 -29.99
N ILE A 492 25.18 -0.75 -29.57
CA ILE A 492 26.42 -0.53 -28.81
C ILE A 492 26.38 -1.29 -27.47
N ILE A 493 25.26 -1.26 -26.76
CA ILE A 493 25.07 -1.99 -25.50
C ILE A 493 25.16 -3.51 -25.73
N LEU A 494 24.47 -4.03 -26.76
CA LEU A 494 24.53 -5.45 -27.12
C LEU A 494 25.94 -5.88 -27.53
N LEU A 495 26.65 -5.06 -28.31
CA LEU A 495 28.04 -5.32 -28.71
C LEU A 495 28.99 -5.26 -27.52
N PHE A 496 28.78 -4.34 -26.57
CA PHE A 496 29.57 -4.27 -25.34
C PHE A 496 29.35 -5.50 -24.45
N LEU A 497 28.09 -5.93 -24.27
CA LEU A 497 27.76 -7.14 -23.52
C LEU A 497 28.30 -8.40 -24.21
N ALA A 498 28.19 -8.47 -25.54
CA ALA A 498 28.78 -9.56 -26.32
C ALA A 498 30.30 -9.56 -26.23
N ALA A 499 30.95 -8.40 -26.22
CA ALA A 499 32.40 -8.28 -26.02
C ALA A 499 32.82 -8.71 -24.61
N LEU A 500 32.07 -8.35 -23.57
CA LEU A 500 32.28 -8.82 -22.20
C LEU A 500 32.10 -10.34 -22.09
N ALA A 501 31.06 -10.90 -22.70
CA ALA A 501 30.83 -12.35 -22.73
C ALA A 501 31.91 -13.08 -23.55
N ALA A 502 32.36 -12.49 -24.65
CA ALA A 502 33.47 -12.99 -25.46
C ALA A 502 34.79 -12.97 -24.69
N MET A 503 35.08 -11.86 -23.98
CA MET A 503 36.22 -11.76 -23.08
C MET A 503 36.13 -12.82 -21.98
N TRP A 504 34.95 -13.00 -21.37
CA TRP A 504 34.73 -14.02 -20.34
C TRP A 504 34.95 -15.45 -20.85
N ARG A 505 34.54 -15.74 -22.08
CA ARG A 505 34.57 -17.08 -22.67
C ARG A 505 35.92 -17.45 -23.29
N TRP A 506 36.62 -16.48 -23.86
CA TRP A 506 37.81 -16.71 -24.69
C TRP A 506 39.09 -16.06 -24.16
N THR A 507 39.04 -15.36 -23.02
CA THR A 507 40.25 -14.97 -22.28
C THR A 507 40.30 -15.69 -20.94
N PRO A 508 41.46 -15.78 -20.26
CA PRO A 508 41.56 -16.42 -18.95
C PRO A 508 40.93 -15.59 -17.83
N LEU A 509 40.10 -14.57 -18.13
CA LEU A 509 39.44 -13.72 -17.14
C LEU A 509 38.68 -14.53 -16.08
N SER A 510 38.03 -15.63 -16.49
CA SER A 510 37.33 -16.54 -15.58
C SER A 510 38.25 -17.31 -14.65
N GLU A 511 39.52 -17.51 -15.03
CA GLU A 511 40.53 -18.20 -14.23
C GLU A 511 41.20 -17.24 -13.22
N TYR A 512 41.32 -15.95 -13.55
CA TYR A 512 41.80 -14.90 -12.64
C TYR A 512 40.77 -14.44 -11.60
N LEU A 513 39.51 -14.86 -11.72
CA LEU A 513 38.41 -14.55 -10.80
C LEU A 513 38.16 -15.65 -9.76
N ASP A 514 39.02 -16.67 -9.72
CA ASP A 514 39.04 -17.67 -8.65
C ASP A 514 39.46 -17.02 -7.31
N TYR A 515 38.76 -17.36 -6.23
CA TYR A 515 38.87 -16.67 -4.93
C TYR A 515 40.31 -16.66 -4.39
N GLU A 516 41.02 -17.77 -4.53
CA GLU A 516 42.42 -17.89 -4.08
C GLU A 516 43.39 -17.07 -4.96
N THR A 517 43.18 -17.06 -6.28
CA THR A 517 43.99 -16.28 -7.23
C THR A 517 43.79 -14.77 -7.04
N LEU A 518 42.56 -14.35 -6.76
CA LEU A 518 42.21 -12.97 -6.42
C LEU A 518 42.87 -12.51 -5.12
N LEU A 519 42.85 -13.35 -4.08
CA LEU A 519 43.52 -13.05 -2.80
C LEU A 519 45.04 -12.96 -2.96
N LEU A 520 45.66 -13.85 -3.73
CA LEU A 520 47.09 -13.82 -4.01
C LEU A 520 47.49 -12.58 -4.83
N ALA A 521 46.71 -12.23 -5.85
CA ALA A 521 46.95 -11.03 -6.66
C ALA A 521 46.74 -9.74 -5.86
N LEU A 522 45.73 -9.69 -4.97
CA LEU A 522 45.48 -8.56 -4.09
C LEU A 522 46.57 -8.43 -3.03
N GLY A 523 47.08 -9.55 -2.49
CA GLY A 523 48.22 -9.57 -1.58
C GLY A 523 49.50 -9.04 -2.24
N ALA A 524 49.84 -9.54 -3.42
CA ALA A 524 50.99 -9.06 -4.19
C ALA A 524 50.88 -7.58 -4.59
N PHE A 525 49.67 -7.12 -4.91
CA PHE A 525 49.41 -5.70 -5.16
C PHE A 525 49.58 -4.86 -3.89
N ALA A 526 49.09 -5.34 -2.74
CA ALA A 526 49.14 -4.61 -1.47
C ALA A 526 50.57 -4.39 -0.94
N GLU A 527 51.54 -5.22 -1.37
CA GLU A 527 52.95 -5.05 -1.02
C GLU A 527 53.67 -3.93 -1.80
N LEU A 528 53.08 -3.41 -2.88
CA LEU A 528 53.69 -2.30 -3.61
C LEU A 528 53.68 -1.01 -2.75
N PRO A 529 54.80 -0.27 -2.64
CA PRO A 529 54.84 0.97 -1.85
C PRO A 529 53.82 2.04 -2.28
N ALA A 530 53.45 2.03 -3.57
CA ALA A 530 52.45 2.94 -4.14
C ALA A 530 51.01 2.38 -4.13
N ALA A 531 50.80 1.16 -3.64
CA ALA A 531 49.52 0.46 -3.73
C ALA A 531 48.33 1.22 -3.11
N PRO A 532 48.45 1.86 -1.92
CA PRO A 532 47.35 2.65 -1.35
C PRO A 532 46.93 3.81 -2.26
N LEU A 533 47.90 4.50 -2.88
CA LEU A 533 47.63 5.60 -3.80
C LEU A 533 47.01 5.09 -5.11
N LEU A 534 47.53 3.99 -5.65
CA LEU A 534 46.98 3.34 -6.84
C LEU A 534 45.56 2.83 -6.61
N ALA A 535 45.24 2.35 -5.41
CA ALA A 535 43.89 1.95 -5.03
C ALA A 535 42.93 3.16 -4.99
N ILE A 536 43.34 4.29 -4.40
CA ILE A 536 42.54 5.53 -4.40
C ILE A 536 42.24 5.98 -5.85
N VAL A 537 43.26 5.99 -6.70
CA VAL A 537 43.13 6.35 -8.11
C VAL A 537 42.24 5.36 -8.86
N GLY A 538 42.42 4.05 -8.63
CA GLY A 538 41.63 2.99 -9.23
C GLY A 538 40.15 3.07 -8.85
N VAL A 539 39.84 3.22 -7.55
CA VAL A 539 38.46 3.41 -7.06
C VAL A 539 37.84 4.66 -7.67
N THR A 540 38.60 5.75 -7.79
CA THR A 540 38.15 7.00 -8.42
C THR A 540 37.76 6.78 -9.88
N ILE A 541 38.67 6.19 -10.68
CA ILE A 541 38.48 5.98 -12.11
C ILE A 541 37.37 4.97 -12.38
N LEU A 542 37.40 3.81 -11.72
CA LEU A 542 36.40 2.75 -11.91
C LEU A 542 35.02 3.21 -11.43
N GLY A 543 34.94 3.96 -10.34
CA GLY A 543 33.70 4.60 -9.89
C GLY A 543 33.15 5.59 -10.93
N LEU A 544 34.00 6.39 -11.59
CA LEU A 544 33.56 7.27 -12.68
C LEU A 544 33.06 6.50 -13.90
N MET A 545 33.57 5.29 -14.13
CA MET A 545 33.09 4.35 -15.16
C MET A 545 31.81 3.61 -14.75
N MET A 546 31.15 4.04 -13.67
CA MET A 546 29.93 3.44 -13.11
C MET A 546 30.09 2.00 -12.62
N PHE A 547 31.33 1.56 -12.35
CA PHE A 547 31.55 0.28 -11.70
C PHE A 547 30.96 0.30 -10.28
N PRO A 548 30.35 -0.80 -9.79
CA PRO A 548 29.70 -0.80 -8.47
C PRO A 548 30.65 -0.40 -7.34
N ILE A 549 30.43 0.80 -6.76
CA ILE A 549 31.32 1.39 -5.76
C ILE A 549 31.46 0.52 -4.50
N THR A 550 30.41 -0.19 -4.12
CA THR A 550 30.41 -1.14 -2.99
C THR A 550 31.43 -2.25 -3.17
N LEU A 551 31.56 -2.79 -4.39
CA LEU A 551 32.53 -3.84 -4.68
C LEU A 551 33.96 -3.30 -4.59
N LEU A 552 34.20 -2.10 -5.09
CA LEU A 552 35.50 -1.44 -5.00
C LEU A 552 35.90 -1.18 -3.55
N ILE A 553 34.94 -0.78 -2.71
CA ILE A 553 35.15 -0.60 -1.27
C ILE A 553 35.55 -1.93 -0.62
N ILE A 554 34.79 -3.01 -0.87
CA ILE A 554 35.07 -4.35 -0.31
C ILE A 554 36.46 -4.84 -0.73
N VAL A 555 36.78 -4.79 -2.03
CA VAL A 555 38.08 -5.24 -2.57
C VAL A 555 39.23 -4.43 -1.96
N THR A 556 39.07 -3.11 -1.80
CA THR A 556 40.10 -2.25 -1.18
C THR A 556 40.29 -2.59 0.30
N ILE A 557 39.21 -2.91 1.03
CA ILE A 557 39.29 -3.34 2.43
C ILE A 557 39.96 -4.71 2.56
N MET A 558 39.64 -5.65 1.66
CA MET A 558 40.28 -6.97 1.64
C MET A 558 41.77 -6.88 1.33
N ALA A 559 42.17 -5.97 0.44
CA ALA A 559 43.58 -5.81 0.05
C ALA A 559 44.46 -5.18 1.15
N PHE A 560 43.97 -4.16 1.85
CA PHE A 560 44.79 -3.35 2.77
C PHE A 560 44.40 -3.49 4.25
N GLY A 561 43.45 -4.36 4.56
CA GLY A 561 42.87 -4.50 5.89
C GLY A 561 41.94 -3.34 6.27
N PRO A 562 41.34 -3.38 7.48
CA PRO A 562 40.23 -2.51 7.84
C PRO A 562 40.60 -1.04 7.88
N PHE A 563 41.74 -0.67 8.48
CA PHE A 563 42.10 0.74 8.68
C PHE A 563 42.59 1.40 7.40
N THR A 564 43.64 0.85 6.78
CA THR A 564 44.21 1.40 5.54
C THR A 564 43.24 1.25 4.38
N GLY A 565 42.51 0.14 4.30
CA GLY A 565 41.47 -0.08 3.31
C GLY A 565 40.29 0.87 3.43
N PHE A 566 39.84 1.18 4.66
CA PHE A 566 38.83 2.23 4.89
C PHE A 566 39.31 3.58 4.36
N ILE A 567 40.52 4.01 4.72
CA ILE A 567 41.07 5.30 4.28
C ILE A 567 41.16 5.37 2.75
N CYS A 568 41.68 4.32 2.11
CA CYS A 568 41.83 4.27 0.66
C CYS A 568 40.47 4.23 -0.06
N ALA A 569 39.53 3.41 0.42
CA ALA A 569 38.19 3.30 -0.16
C ALA A 569 37.39 4.60 0.01
N PHE A 570 37.49 5.23 1.19
CA PHE A 570 36.83 6.51 1.47
C PHE A 570 37.41 7.63 0.62
N ALA A 571 38.75 7.76 0.55
CA ALA A 571 39.42 8.76 -0.26
C ALA A 571 39.14 8.58 -1.76
N GLY A 572 39.17 7.34 -2.27
CA GLY A 572 38.87 7.04 -3.67
C GLY A 572 37.40 7.29 -4.03
N SER A 573 36.46 6.95 -3.14
CA SER A 573 35.05 7.24 -3.35
C SER A 573 34.77 8.74 -3.33
N LEU A 574 35.35 9.47 -2.37
CA LEU A 574 35.25 10.93 -2.31
C LEU A 574 35.89 11.60 -3.55
N GLY A 575 37.02 11.06 -4.03
CA GLY A 575 37.64 11.47 -5.29
C GLY A 575 36.70 11.30 -6.48
N CYS A 576 36.04 10.14 -6.60
CA CYS A 576 35.01 9.90 -7.63
C CYS A 576 33.85 10.90 -7.50
N ALA A 577 33.37 11.18 -6.29
CA ALA A 577 32.30 12.14 -6.06
C ALA A 577 32.68 13.56 -6.50
N LEU A 578 33.87 14.03 -6.15
CA LEU A 578 34.36 15.35 -6.51
C LEU A 578 34.64 15.49 -7.99
N ALA A 579 35.21 14.46 -8.62
CA ALA A 579 35.42 14.43 -10.06
C ALA A 579 34.09 14.42 -10.83
N GLY A 580 33.12 13.60 -10.39
CA GLY A 580 31.77 13.57 -10.96
C GLY A 580 31.05 14.92 -10.81
N TYR A 581 31.16 15.54 -9.64
CA TYR A 581 30.65 16.90 -9.40
C TYR A 581 31.31 17.91 -10.34
N GLY A 582 32.63 17.86 -10.51
CA GLY A 582 33.37 18.73 -11.44
C GLY A 582 32.90 18.57 -12.88
N VAL A 583 32.70 17.33 -13.33
CA VAL A 583 32.14 17.02 -14.65
C VAL A 583 30.73 17.62 -14.79
N GLY A 584 29.88 17.48 -13.77
CA GLY A 584 28.54 18.08 -13.77
C GLY A 584 28.55 19.60 -13.83
N ALA A 585 29.42 20.24 -13.05
CA ALA A 585 29.58 21.69 -13.01
C ALA A 585 30.11 22.24 -14.36
N TYR A 586 31.00 21.49 -15.02
CA TYR A 586 31.56 21.85 -16.32
C TYR A 586 30.59 21.68 -17.48
N LEU A 587 29.86 20.55 -17.53
CA LEU A 587 28.88 20.25 -18.58
C LEU A 587 27.66 21.17 -18.52
N GLY A 588 27.42 21.77 -17.35
CA GLY A 588 26.31 22.68 -17.12
C GLY A 588 24.96 21.97 -17.07
N ARG A 589 23.97 22.69 -16.54
CA ARG A 589 22.63 22.15 -16.26
C ARG A 589 21.97 21.53 -17.49
N ASN A 590 22.20 22.06 -18.69
CA ASN A 590 21.53 21.68 -19.95
C ASN A 590 22.02 20.36 -20.58
N VAL A 591 23.24 19.90 -20.26
CA VAL A 591 23.78 18.64 -20.80
C VAL A 591 23.51 17.49 -19.83
N VAL A 592 23.65 17.73 -18.53
CA VAL A 592 23.30 16.73 -17.50
C VAL A 592 21.78 16.47 -17.47
N TYR A 593 20.96 17.47 -17.83
CA TYR A 593 19.52 17.31 -18.08
C TYR A 593 19.18 16.26 -19.14
N ARG A 594 20.07 16.02 -20.11
CA ARG A 594 19.88 15.06 -21.21
C ARG A 594 20.33 13.63 -20.86
N ILE A 595 21.18 13.47 -19.84
CA ILE A 595 21.78 12.18 -19.44
C ILE A 595 21.09 11.61 -18.19
N GLY A 596 20.59 12.46 -17.29
CA GLY A 596 19.81 12.02 -16.14
C GLY A 596 18.35 11.76 -16.49
N ASN A 597 17.90 10.50 -16.35
CA ASN A 597 16.47 10.17 -16.42
C ASN A 597 15.66 11.14 -15.54
N GLY A 598 14.53 11.65 -16.06
CA GLY A 598 13.72 12.74 -15.48
C GLY A 598 13.22 12.57 -14.03
N ARG A 599 13.46 11.42 -13.39
CA ARG A 599 13.22 11.17 -11.96
C ARG A 599 14.21 11.90 -11.04
N LEU A 600 15.48 12.07 -11.44
CA LEU A 600 16.51 12.65 -10.56
C LEU A 600 16.46 14.19 -10.49
N ASN A 601 15.94 14.85 -11.52
CA ASN A 601 15.94 16.30 -11.62
C ASN A 601 14.88 17.01 -10.75
N ARG A 602 13.83 16.31 -10.32
CA ARG A 602 12.80 16.90 -9.44
C ARG A 602 13.27 17.04 -8.00
N ILE A 603 13.96 16.02 -7.51
CA ILE A 603 14.50 16.01 -6.16
C ILE A 603 15.67 17.01 -6.07
N SER A 604 16.43 17.17 -7.17
CA SER A 604 17.60 18.06 -7.24
C SER A 604 17.28 19.57 -7.13
N LEU A 605 16.08 20.02 -7.50
CA LEU A 605 15.78 21.46 -7.57
C LEU A 605 15.15 22.04 -6.32
N ARG A 606 14.49 21.24 -5.47
CA ARG A 606 13.79 21.74 -4.28
C ARG A 606 14.56 21.51 -2.97
N LEU A 607 15.38 20.47 -2.89
CA LEU A 607 16.30 20.22 -1.78
C LEU A 607 17.56 21.09 -1.82
N ALA A 608 17.82 21.79 -2.93
CA ALA A 608 18.91 22.75 -3.09
C ALA A 608 18.86 23.92 -2.07
N LYS A 609 17.71 24.15 -1.40
CA LYS A 609 17.60 25.12 -0.30
C LYS A 609 18.25 24.65 1.01
N GLN A 610 18.52 23.34 1.20
CA GLN A 610 19.14 22.79 2.40
C GLN A 610 20.56 22.21 2.19
N GLY A 611 21.14 22.42 1.00
CA GLY A 611 22.56 22.21 0.67
C GLY A 611 23.14 20.85 1.12
N MET A 612 23.69 20.81 2.33
CA MET A 612 24.42 19.67 2.89
C MET A 612 23.49 18.52 3.31
N LEU A 613 22.31 18.81 3.88
CA LEU A 613 21.36 17.79 4.35
C LEU A 613 20.81 16.94 3.20
N ALA A 614 20.57 17.57 2.05
CA ALA A 614 20.16 16.90 0.83
C ALA A 614 21.19 15.85 0.39
N VAL A 615 22.46 16.23 0.41
CA VAL A 615 23.56 15.35 0.01
C VAL A 615 23.70 14.19 0.97
N ILE A 616 23.60 14.42 2.28
CA ILE A 616 23.61 13.35 3.31
C ILE A 616 22.48 12.35 3.03
N PHE A 617 21.26 12.82 2.81
CA PHE A 617 20.10 11.98 2.54
C PHE A 617 20.31 11.08 1.31
N PHE A 618 20.82 11.63 0.20
CA PHE A 618 21.11 10.86 -1.01
C PHE A 618 22.22 9.82 -0.86
N ARG A 619 23.12 9.95 0.13
CA ARG A 619 24.13 8.93 0.43
C ARG A 619 23.59 7.79 1.28
N VAL A 620 22.57 8.06 2.09
CA VAL A 620 21.95 7.06 2.96
C VAL A 620 20.84 6.30 2.21
N VAL A 621 20.08 6.98 1.35
CA VAL A 621 18.98 6.37 0.59
C VAL A 621 19.41 6.08 -0.85
N PRO A 622 19.43 4.81 -1.30
CA PRO A 622 19.91 4.44 -2.63
C PRO A 622 18.87 4.73 -3.71
N ILE A 623 18.75 6.00 -4.11
CA ILE A 623 17.75 6.46 -5.10
C ILE A 623 18.28 6.35 -6.55
N ALA A 624 19.60 6.37 -6.75
CA ALA A 624 20.23 6.28 -8.07
C ALA A 624 21.71 5.85 -8.00
N PRO A 625 22.32 5.44 -9.14
CA PRO A 625 23.73 5.10 -9.21
C PRO A 625 24.66 6.22 -8.73
N TYR A 626 25.69 5.86 -7.95
CA TYR A 626 26.59 6.79 -7.26
C TYR A 626 27.14 7.89 -8.17
N THR A 627 27.68 7.53 -9.34
CA THR A 627 28.29 8.46 -10.30
C THR A 627 27.30 9.46 -10.87
N ILE A 628 26.06 9.02 -11.16
CA ILE A 628 25.00 9.88 -11.70
C ILE A 628 24.61 10.93 -10.66
N THR A 629 24.46 10.54 -9.39
CA THR A 629 24.13 11.50 -8.32
C THR A 629 25.18 12.60 -8.17
N ASN A 630 26.46 12.28 -8.40
CA ASN A 630 27.57 13.24 -8.31
C ASN A 630 27.55 14.25 -9.46
N VAL A 631 27.36 13.77 -10.69
CA VAL A 631 27.27 14.62 -11.89
C VAL A 631 26.03 15.52 -11.82
N VAL A 632 24.89 14.99 -11.35
CA VAL A 632 23.67 15.78 -11.15
C VAL A 632 23.85 16.84 -10.08
N ALA A 633 24.49 16.50 -8.95
CA ALA A 633 24.77 17.46 -7.89
C ALA A 633 25.66 18.62 -8.37
N GLY A 634 26.69 18.31 -9.18
CA GLY A 634 27.57 19.31 -9.79
C GLY A 634 26.90 20.23 -10.80
N ALA A 635 25.94 19.71 -11.56
CA ALA A 635 25.15 20.50 -12.52
C ALA A 635 24.01 21.31 -11.86
N SER A 636 23.84 21.19 -10.55
CA SER A 636 22.75 21.80 -9.76
C SER A 636 23.25 22.97 -8.90
N HIS A 637 22.35 23.63 -8.17
CA HIS A 637 22.68 24.80 -7.32
C HIS A 637 23.36 24.45 -5.98
N ILE A 638 23.77 23.20 -5.76
CA ILE A 638 24.45 22.79 -4.53
C ILE A 638 25.86 23.38 -4.53
N LYS A 639 26.29 24.02 -3.45
CA LYS A 639 27.65 24.55 -3.35
C LYS A 639 28.63 23.39 -3.11
N LEU A 640 29.82 23.48 -3.71
CA LEU A 640 30.88 22.47 -3.54
C LEU A 640 31.17 22.15 -2.07
N LYS A 641 31.15 23.15 -1.18
CA LYS A 641 31.35 22.97 0.26
C LYS A 641 30.27 22.08 0.90
N ASP A 642 29.02 22.24 0.47
CA ASP A 642 27.87 21.53 1.03
C ASP A 642 27.84 20.10 0.48
N PHE A 643 28.22 19.93 -0.79
CA PHE A 643 28.43 18.63 -1.42
C PHE A 643 29.59 17.84 -0.79
N PHE A 644 30.72 18.50 -0.54
CA PHE A 644 31.89 17.88 0.09
C PHE A 644 31.56 17.35 1.48
N TRP A 645 31.09 18.22 2.38
CA TRP A 645 30.79 17.82 3.76
C TRP A 645 29.60 16.87 3.85
N GLY A 646 28.58 17.07 3.01
CA GLY A 646 27.44 16.16 2.96
C GLY A 646 27.83 14.77 2.46
N THR A 647 28.75 14.68 1.51
CA THR A 647 29.29 13.39 1.03
C THR A 647 30.17 12.73 2.09
N VAL A 648 31.05 13.49 2.75
CA VAL A 648 31.90 12.99 3.85
C VAL A 648 31.04 12.41 4.97
N ILE A 649 30.06 13.18 5.47
CA ILE A 649 29.20 12.77 6.57
C ILE A 649 28.28 11.61 6.16
N GLY A 650 27.70 11.67 4.95
CA GLY A 650 26.75 10.66 4.47
C GLY A 650 27.39 9.30 4.16
N MET A 651 28.65 9.28 3.73
CA MET A 651 29.34 8.02 3.36
C MET A 651 30.08 7.37 4.52
N TRP A 652 30.54 8.15 5.50
CA TRP A 652 31.38 7.65 6.59
C TRP A 652 30.76 6.48 7.36
N PRO A 653 29.47 6.53 7.78
CA PRO A 653 28.86 5.41 8.51
C PRO A 653 28.73 4.14 7.65
N GLY A 654 28.36 4.30 6.38
CA GLY A 654 28.16 3.16 5.47
C GLY A 654 29.47 2.45 5.14
N ILE A 655 30.53 3.20 4.82
CA ILE A 655 31.86 2.63 4.55
C ILE A 655 32.42 2.00 5.82
N ALA A 656 32.27 2.63 6.99
CA ALA A 656 32.72 2.07 8.26
C ALA A 656 32.01 0.74 8.58
N ALA A 657 30.69 0.67 8.33
CA ALA A 657 29.91 -0.56 8.48
C ALA A 657 30.41 -1.67 7.55
N ILE A 658 30.65 -1.36 6.27
CA ILE A 658 31.19 -2.33 5.30
C ILE A 658 32.59 -2.79 5.72
N THR A 659 33.44 -1.88 6.20
CA THR A 659 34.77 -2.22 6.74
C THR A 659 34.69 -3.19 7.90
N LEU A 660 33.86 -2.89 8.90
CA LEU A 660 33.67 -3.75 10.07
C LEU A 660 33.08 -5.11 9.68
N PHE A 661 32.14 -5.13 8.73
CA PHE A 661 31.52 -6.36 8.25
C PHE A 661 32.50 -7.23 7.45
N THR A 662 33.25 -6.64 6.52
CA THR A 662 34.21 -7.34 5.66
C THR A 662 35.37 -7.92 6.48
N ASP A 663 35.90 -7.16 7.43
CA ASP A 663 36.92 -7.62 8.38
C ASP A 663 36.44 -8.81 9.21
N ARG A 664 35.18 -8.78 9.68
CA ARG A 664 34.59 -9.86 10.50
C ARG A 664 34.29 -11.12 9.68
N ILE A 665 33.85 -10.99 8.44
CA ILE A 665 33.67 -12.13 7.53
C ILE A 665 35.02 -12.77 7.24
N HIS A 666 36.04 -11.97 6.89
CA HIS A 666 37.38 -12.47 6.63
C HIS A 666 37.93 -13.19 7.87
N ALA A 667 37.78 -12.61 9.06
CA ALA A 667 38.19 -13.24 10.32
C ALA A 667 37.41 -14.54 10.63
N MET A 668 36.11 -14.62 10.33
CA MET A 668 35.33 -15.86 10.52
C MET A 668 35.70 -16.97 9.53
N LEU A 669 36.08 -16.62 8.30
CA LEU A 669 36.50 -17.57 7.27
C LEU A 669 37.89 -18.15 7.55
N VAL A 670 38.79 -17.35 8.13
CA VAL A 670 40.17 -17.77 8.44
C VAL A 670 40.26 -18.44 9.82
N GLU A 671 39.58 -17.92 10.85
CA GLU A 671 39.54 -18.50 12.21
C GLU A 671 38.16 -18.31 12.88
N PRO A 672 37.23 -19.29 12.76
CA PRO A 672 35.90 -19.15 13.35
C PRO A 672 35.97 -19.13 14.89
N SER A 673 35.63 -17.97 15.49
CA SER A 673 35.57 -17.79 16.95
C SER A 673 34.25 -17.16 17.42
N TRP A 674 33.78 -17.58 18.60
CA TRP A 674 32.57 -17.03 19.25
C TRP A 674 32.70 -15.52 19.55
N LYS A 675 33.93 -15.02 19.73
CA LYS A 675 34.23 -13.60 19.94
C LYS A 675 33.95 -12.77 18.67
N SER A 676 34.21 -13.33 17.48
CA SER A 676 33.88 -12.69 16.20
C SER A 676 32.36 -12.54 16.00
N GLY A 677 31.58 -13.54 16.43
CA GLY A 677 30.12 -13.49 16.40
C GLY A 677 29.51 -12.45 17.35
N ILE A 678 30.01 -12.35 18.58
CA ILE A 678 29.58 -11.32 19.55
C ILE A 678 29.90 -9.91 19.04
N MET A 679 31.07 -9.72 18.45
CA MET A 679 31.49 -8.42 17.95
C MET A 679 30.70 -7.99 16.71
N LEU A 680 30.29 -8.94 15.86
CA LEU A 680 29.35 -8.69 14.77
C LEU A 680 27.98 -8.23 15.30
N ALA A 681 27.45 -8.90 16.32
CA ALA A 681 26.20 -8.51 16.97
C ALA A 681 26.27 -7.09 17.61
N LEU A 682 27.41 -6.73 18.19
CA LEU A 682 27.64 -5.37 18.74
C LEU A 682 27.72 -4.30 17.65
N VAL A 683 28.32 -4.60 16.49
CA VAL A 683 28.36 -3.68 15.34
C VAL A 683 26.96 -3.46 14.77
N PHE A 684 26.17 -4.52 14.59
CA PHE A 684 24.77 -4.41 14.17
C PHE A 684 23.93 -3.64 15.20
N GLY A 685 24.13 -3.91 16.50
CA GLY A 685 23.49 -3.18 17.58
C GLY A 685 23.83 -1.68 17.59
N GLY A 686 25.09 -1.33 17.34
CA GLY A 686 25.56 0.06 17.25
C GLY A 686 25.00 0.81 16.04
N ILE A 687 24.97 0.18 14.86
CA ILE A 687 24.37 0.76 13.64
C ILE A 687 22.86 0.98 13.84
N ALA A 688 22.17 0.01 14.44
CA ALA A 688 20.75 0.13 14.77
C ALA A 688 20.49 1.28 15.76
N LEU A 689 21.34 1.45 16.78
CA LEU A 689 21.27 2.55 17.75
C LEU A 689 21.51 3.93 17.12
N ILE A 690 22.48 4.05 16.21
CA ILE A 690 22.74 5.29 15.47
C ILE A 690 21.57 5.61 14.53
N GLY A 691 21.05 4.61 13.82
CA GLY A 691 19.86 4.75 12.98
C GLY A 691 18.65 5.19 13.79
N TYR A 692 18.40 4.55 14.94
CA TYR A 692 17.36 4.93 15.88
C TYR A 692 17.54 6.35 16.41
N GLY A 693 18.76 6.73 16.79
CA GLY A 693 19.09 8.08 17.25
C GLY A 693 18.84 9.15 16.19
N LEU A 694 19.20 8.88 14.93
CA LEU A 694 18.96 9.78 13.80
C LEU A 694 17.47 9.95 13.52
N VAL A 695 16.71 8.85 13.52
CA VAL A 695 15.24 8.87 13.39
C VAL A 695 14.60 9.63 14.54
N THR A 696 15.07 9.44 15.77
CA THR A 696 14.55 10.11 16.97
C THR A 696 14.89 11.61 16.96
N TRP A 697 16.07 11.98 16.50
CA TRP A 697 16.48 13.37 16.33
C TRP A 697 15.68 14.08 15.23
N LEU A 698 15.41 13.39 14.12
CA LEU A 698 14.51 13.88 13.06
C LEU A 698 13.09 14.08 13.59
N LYS A 699 12.54 13.12 14.36
CA LYS A 699 11.24 13.25 15.04
C LYS A 699 11.15 14.52 15.91
N ARG A 700 12.22 14.84 16.64
CA ARG A 700 12.29 16.04 17.51
C ARG A 700 12.37 17.35 16.72
N ARG A 701 13.07 17.39 15.59
CA ARG A 701 13.23 18.59 14.73
C ARG A 701 11.98 18.90 13.90
N VAL A 702 11.17 17.90 13.58
CA VAL A 702 9.92 18.03 12.79
C VAL A 702 8.71 18.43 13.66
N GLY A 703 8.92 18.70 14.95
CA GLY A 703 7.89 19.28 15.82
C GLY A 703 6.78 18.32 16.27
N ILE A 704 6.96 17.00 16.06
CA ILE A 704 6.05 15.99 16.60
C ILE A 704 6.41 15.77 18.07
N GLN A 705 5.97 16.66 18.96
CA GLN A 705 5.89 16.35 20.38
C GLN A 705 4.59 15.57 20.61
N SER A 706 4.71 14.26 20.87
CA SER A 706 3.68 13.57 21.64
C SER A 706 3.66 14.20 23.03
N LYS A 707 2.55 14.83 23.42
CA LYS A 707 2.31 15.18 24.82
C LYS A 707 2.09 13.87 25.60
N THR A 708 3.17 13.21 26.00
CA THR A 708 3.07 12.02 26.86
C THR A 708 3.98 12.04 28.08
N GLU A 709 4.83 13.04 28.30
CA GLU A 709 5.82 12.99 29.42
C GLU A 709 5.92 14.24 30.31
N LYS A 710 4.91 15.11 30.37
CA LYS A 710 4.86 16.17 31.40
C LYS A 710 3.51 16.21 32.11
N GLY A 711 3.28 15.20 32.93
CA GLY A 711 2.14 15.10 33.83
C GLY A 711 2.41 14.20 35.04
N LEU A 712 3.67 14.07 35.46
CA LEU A 712 4.07 13.45 36.71
C LEU A 712 5.13 14.37 37.31
N ASN A 713 4.81 14.98 38.46
CA ASN A 713 5.50 16.07 39.17
C ASN A 713 5.08 17.51 38.80
N ARG A 714 3.83 17.86 39.16
CA ARG A 714 3.55 18.95 40.12
C ARG A 714 2.09 18.94 40.55
#